data_AF-A0A6N4QLW9-F1
#
_entry.id   AF-A0A6N4QLW9-F1
#
_cell.length_a   1.000
_cell.length_b   1.000
_cell.length_c   1.000
_cell.angle_alpha   90.00
_cell.angle_beta   90.00
_cell.angle_gamma   90.00
#
_symmetry.space_group_name_H-M   'P 1'
#
loop_
_entity.id
_entity.type
_entity.pdbx_description
1 polymer ?
#
loop_
_entity_poly.entity_id
_entity_poly.type
_entity_poly.pdbx_seq_one_letter_code
_entity_poly.pdbx_strand_id
1 'polypeptide(L)'
;MRWLLRITVICVLVSTTRCKQIELGNACDSRSHAFFDALLIKVVANLRSPHCGINVDLQLSPIKHLYEGRTQLLDYIKNDGISAINASNTSCTGTELGGYSACLHAGLMLSVEGSGGIFNSNSCDGYFAEDNTGTLQFTCFEKTGGGLVFVATSIKPGKYLGDLVVSENGSYHFGPISVSVFHTNQLVGKTQFANTWTNQILSYPLAGGTLNSPGTLYLLDQPTASLGSADIPSNRTGILYKSNTSLSLAATSPFFRFSGNFQYLEGEFGTLSSINPLVSITETNRFMWSPNLVATVGGATFSVQGSQGLYQSIRVSTENSGNVVSLSSAGMSVGNLIQNNTFSSITAGDIDGAAISLSSGGTNNHIWNNSFLDTVLYSSSEDGIAISTANSNIGGSVFKDMVVANSSTNATISAFETLPAKISGLTISNQILVNMVSGIGLISSGSSDFKMILENIGIFRASNYAFENSSVNNHYLTGNVRFSGSLSNNILSGTNIGFTVNGLPAGSSDYNFVNNIPYENSFVGFIFQDDTSNPNDNSGFITTYLRNASYMKFQNTYRSFTNYDSLGVFTDNVKGICSNNCRIFDWSLKKSDPYFKNTNVCPDSSRPLLHTVGGVATSESDCQNLVRGSKYLGSNVCGIYHLRNAREIIGDAKGNENGLCESNEDCLFTPNLGAYQGHGILRKSNSIAPYHCGDIPKSEGNLSQIRLFGFEENGY
;
A
#
# COMPACT_ATOMS: atom_id res chain seq x y z
N MET A 1 -19.07 -54.20 13.21
CA MET A 1 -17.81 -54.83 13.68
C MET A 1 -17.64 -56.32 13.29
N ARG A 2 -18.32 -56.83 12.24
CA ARG A 2 -18.11 -58.18 11.67
C ARG A 2 -17.65 -58.20 10.20
N TRP A 3 -17.39 -57.03 9.62
CA TRP A 3 -16.98 -56.88 8.21
C TRP A 3 -15.51 -56.44 8.03
N LEU A 4 -14.80 -56.09 9.11
CA LEU A 4 -13.40 -55.63 9.06
C LEU A 4 -12.35 -56.76 9.10
N LEU A 5 -12.76 -58.04 9.17
CA LEU A 5 -11.83 -59.16 9.36
C LEU A 5 -11.43 -59.89 8.07
N ARG A 6 -11.83 -59.41 6.87
CA ARG A 6 -11.57 -60.10 5.60
C ARG A 6 -10.41 -59.57 4.75
N ILE A 7 -9.73 -58.49 5.14
CA ILE A 7 -8.70 -57.85 4.29
C ILE A 7 -7.27 -58.02 4.81
N THR A 8 -7.06 -58.53 6.04
CA THR A 8 -5.70 -58.59 6.64
C THR A 8 -5.13 -60.00 6.82
N VAL A 9 -5.53 -60.96 6.00
CA VAL A 9 -4.85 -62.26 5.90
C VAL A 9 -4.83 -62.68 4.44
N ILE A 10 -3.67 -62.53 3.79
CA ILE A 10 -3.09 -63.36 2.72
C ILE A 10 -1.92 -62.54 2.16
N CYS A 11 -0.73 -62.70 2.76
CA CYS A 11 0.57 -62.55 2.08
C CYS A 11 1.77 -62.93 2.97
N VAL A 12 1.58 -63.73 4.03
CA VAL A 12 2.70 -64.26 4.81
C VAL A 12 2.50 -65.75 4.99
N LEU A 13 3.46 -66.51 4.44
CA LEU A 13 3.73 -67.95 4.54
C LEU A 13 3.22 -68.85 3.41
N VAL A 14 4.22 -69.50 2.80
CA VAL A 14 4.24 -70.70 1.95
C VAL A 14 4.01 -70.50 0.44
N SER A 15 5.08 -70.81 -0.28
CA SER A 15 5.23 -70.96 -1.72
C SER A 15 4.17 -71.86 -2.37
N THR A 16 3.82 -71.51 -3.62
CA THR A 16 3.09 -72.31 -4.62
C THR A 16 1.58 -72.49 -4.43
N THR A 17 0.81 -71.41 -4.61
CA THR A 17 -0.52 -71.51 -5.25
C THR A 17 -0.76 -70.25 -6.10
N ARG A 18 -1.17 -70.46 -7.36
CA ARG A 18 -1.50 -69.36 -8.28
C ARG A 18 -2.72 -68.62 -7.72
N CYS A 19 -2.55 -67.38 -7.25
CA CYS A 19 -3.67 -66.47 -7.07
C CYS A 19 -4.39 -66.34 -8.42
N LYS A 20 -5.66 -66.73 -8.46
CA LYS A 20 -6.54 -66.48 -9.60
C LYS A 20 -6.60 -64.96 -9.78
N GLN A 21 -6.13 -64.45 -10.91
CA GLN A 21 -6.29 -63.04 -11.27
C GLN A 21 -7.78 -62.72 -11.13
N ILE A 22 -8.13 -61.85 -10.20
CA ILE A 22 -9.45 -61.24 -10.18
C ILE A 22 -9.45 -60.36 -11.44
N GLU A 23 -10.20 -60.77 -12.46
CA GLU A 23 -10.56 -59.89 -13.57
C GLU A 23 -11.38 -58.75 -12.97
N LEU A 24 -10.70 -57.70 -12.52
CA LEU A 24 -11.35 -56.43 -12.21
C LEU A 24 -11.90 -55.93 -13.55
N GLY A 25 -13.21 -56.10 -13.74
CA GLY A 25 -13.94 -55.48 -14.83
C GLY A 25 -13.63 -53.99 -14.90
N ASN A 26 -13.79 -53.41 -16.08
CA ASN A 26 -13.43 -52.03 -16.36
C ASN A 26 -13.94 -51.09 -15.26
N ALA A 27 -13.01 -50.52 -14.47
CA ALA A 27 -13.33 -49.62 -13.36
C ALA A 27 -14.03 -48.33 -13.81
N CYS A 28 -14.14 -48.10 -15.13
CA CYS A 28 -14.87 -46.99 -15.74
C CYS A 28 -16.26 -47.37 -16.29
N ASP A 29 -16.71 -48.61 -16.13
CA ASP A 29 -18.10 -48.98 -16.39
C ASP A 29 -18.94 -48.69 -15.15
N SER A 30 -19.84 -47.70 -15.26
CA SER A 30 -20.72 -47.22 -14.17
C SER A 30 -21.70 -48.27 -13.66
N ARG A 31 -21.86 -49.40 -14.36
CA ARG A 31 -22.69 -50.54 -13.93
C ARG A 31 -21.89 -51.64 -13.25
N SER A 32 -20.56 -51.53 -13.20
CA SER A 32 -19.70 -52.53 -12.57
C SER A 32 -19.59 -52.33 -11.06
N HIS A 33 -19.51 -53.43 -10.32
CA HIS A 33 -19.20 -53.38 -8.88
C HIS A 33 -17.83 -52.72 -8.60
N ALA A 34 -16.87 -52.88 -9.52
CA ALA A 34 -15.53 -52.28 -9.42
C ALA A 34 -15.56 -50.74 -9.44
N PHE A 35 -16.51 -50.12 -10.16
CA PHE A 35 -16.72 -48.68 -10.16
C PHE A 35 -17.19 -48.17 -8.79
N PHE A 36 -18.14 -48.87 -8.16
CA PHE A 36 -18.64 -48.49 -6.83
C PHE A 36 -17.58 -48.68 -5.74
N ASP A 37 -16.80 -49.75 -5.80
CA ASP A 37 -15.68 -49.96 -4.87
C ASP A 37 -14.58 -48.90 -5.05
N ALA A 38 -14.26 -48.53 -6.30
CA ALA A 38 -13.32 -47.44 -6.58
C ALA A 38 -13.85 -46.07 -6.14
N LEU A 39 -15.15 -45.80 -6.29
CA LEU A 39 -15.80 -44.59 -5.81
C LEU A 39 -15.79 -44.53 -4.28
N LEU A 40 -16.14 -45.62 -3.60
CA LEU A 40 -16.16 -45.70 -2.14
C LEU A 40 -14.74 -45.57 -1.57
N ILE A 41 -13.74 -46.22 -2.17
CA ILE A 41 -12.33 -46.05 -1.79
C ILE A 41 -11.87 -44.61 -2.03
N LYS A 42 -12.26 -43.95 -3.12
CA LYS A 42 -11.91 -42.54 -3.35
C LYS A 42 -12.56 -41.60 -2.33
N VAL A 43 -13.83 -41.84 -1.98
CA VAL A 43 -14.55 -41.05 -0.96
C VAL A 43 -13.94 -41.26 0.42
N VAL A 44 -13.60 -42.50 0.77
CA VAL A 44 -13.04 -42.84 2.10
C VAL A 44 -11.55 -42.48 2.21
N ALA A 45 -10.77 -42.61 1.13
CA ALA A 45 -9.33 -42.35 1.11
C ALA A 45 -8.95 -40.95 0.56
N ASN A 46 -9.94 -40.13 0.19
CA ASN A 46 -9.76 -38.77 -0.33
C ASN A 46 -8.78 -38.68 -1.53
N LEU A 47 -8.78 -39.69 -2.41
CA LEU A 47 -7.84 -39.83 -3.54
C LEU A 47 -8.31 -39.06 -4.78
N ARG A 48 -7.44 -38.15 -5.28
CA ARG A 48 -7.74 -37.06 -6.23
C ARG A 48 -7.20 -37.27 -7.66
N SER A 49 -7.28 -38.48 -8.20
CA SER A 49 -6.87 -38.75 -9.60
C SER A 49 -8.09 -38.88 -10.53
N PRO A 50 -8.05 -38.31 -11.75
CA PRO A 50 -9.09 -38.46 -12.77
C PRO A 50 -9.05 -39.89 -13.34
N HIS A 51 -9.60 -40.83 -12.57
CA HIS A 51 -9.95 -42.15 -13.07
C HIS A 51 -11.46 -42.14 -13.33
N CYS A 52 -11.84 -42.32 -14.60
CA CYS A 52 -13.21 -42.56 -15.08
C CYS A 52 -14.17 -41.36 -15.10
N GLY A 53 -13.67 -40.13 -15.26
CA GLY A 53 -14.51 -38.97 -15.59
C GLY A 53 -15.46 -38.47 -14.48
N ILE A 54 -15.36 -39.01 -13.25
CA ILE A 54 -16.11 -38.49 -12.10
C ILE A 54 -15.39 -37.25 -11.58
N ASN A 55 -15.84 -36.07 -12.01
CA ASN A 55 -15.63 -34.84 -11.27
C ASN A 55 -16.61 -34.84 -10.09
N VAL A 56 -16.11 -34.84 -8.86
CA VAL A 56 -16.92 -34.33 -7.75
C VAL A 56 -16.96 -32.83 -8.00
N ASP A 57 -18.10 -32.34 -8.49
CA ASP A 57 -18.31 -30.96 -8.90
C ASP A 57 -17.86 -29.98 -7.79
N LEU A 58 -16.65 -29.46 -7.96
CA LEU A 58 -16.15 -28.30 -7.23
C LEU A 58 -16.88 -27.09 -7.81
N GLN A 59 -18.04 -26.77 -7.26
CA GLN A 59 -18.84 -25.66 -7.76
C GLN A 59 -18.42 -24.37 -7.07
N LEU A 60 -17.71 -23.53 -7.83
CA LEU A 60 -17.68 -22.10 -7.54
C LEU A 60 -19.04 -21.51 -7.90
N SER A 61 -19.53 -20.60 -7.07
CA SER A 61 -20.68 -19.78 -7.45
C SER A 61 -20.35 -18.96 -8.71
N PRO A 62 -21.37 -18.49 -9.46
CA PRO A 62 -21.17 -17.39 -10.38
C PRO A 62 -20.53 -16.19 -9.66
N ILE A 63 -19.73 -15.42 -10.39
CA ILE A 63 -19.26 -14.12 -9.91
C ILE A 63 -20.48 -13.19 -9.77
N LYS A 64 -20.56 -12.50 -8.64
CA LYS A 64 -21.66 -11.58 -8.30
C LYS A 64 -21.15 -10.43 -7.44
N HIS A 65 -21.90 -9.35 -7.33
CA HIS A 65 -21.66 -8.34 -6.29
C HIS A 65 -21.80 -8.98 -4.91
N LEU A 66 -20.88 -8.71 -4.00
CA LEU A 66 -20.95 -9.18 -2.61
C LEU A 66 -22.21 -8.66 -1.91
N TYR A 67 -22.59 -7.42 -2.20
CA TYR A 67 -23.78 -6.78 -1.64
C TYR A 67 -24.84 -6.56 -2.70
N GLU A 68 -26.04 -7.06 -2.42
CA GLU A 68 -27.18 -6.94 -3.32
C GLU A 68 -27.52 -5.47 -3.59
N GLY A 69 -27.77 -5.15 -4.86
CA GLY A 69 -28.12 -3.79 -5.33
C GLY A 69 -26.93 -2.84 -5.54
N ARG A 70 -25.71 -3.20 -5.13
CA ARG A 70 -24.49 -2.37 -5.29
C ARG A 70 -23.80 -2.61 -6.63
N THR A 71 -24.52 -2.30 -7.70
CA THR A 71 -24.10 -2.69 -9.06
C THR A 71 -23.20 -1.66 -9.77
N GLN A 72 -23.06 -0.46 -9.21
CA GLN A 72 -22.17 0.56 -9.76
C GLN A 72 -20.82 0.47 -9.06
N LEU A 73 -19.72 0.59 -9.81
CA LEU A 73 -18.35 0.56 -9.33
C LEU A 73 -18.21 1.44 -8.08
N LEU A 74 -18.56 2.73 -8.18
CA LEU A 74 -18.45 3.73 -7.09
C LEU A 74 -19.58 3.67 -6.05
N ASP A 75 -20.21 2.51 -5.84
CA ASP A 75 -21.08 2.29 -4.70
C ASP A 75 -20.24 1.98 -3.44
N TYR A 76 -20.59 2.66 -2.35
CA TYR A 76 -19.96 2.50 -1.04
C TYR A 76 -21.02 2.22 0.04
N ILE A 77 -20.67 1.37 1.00
CA ILE A 77 -21.51 1.05 2.15
C ILE A 77 -20.73 1.26 3.45
N LYS A 78 -21.44 1.39 4.57
CA LYS A 78 -20.83 1.51 5.89
C LYS A 78 -20.09 0.22 6.25
N ASN A 79 -18.91 0.36 6.82
CA ASN A 79 -18.15 -0.75 7.39
C ASN A 79 -18.62 -1.02 8.83
N ASP A 80 -19.86 -1.45 9.04
CA ASP A 80 -20.44 -1.66 10.38
C ASP A 80 -20.48 -3.14 10.80
N GLY A 81 -19.94 -4.03 9.97
CA GLY A 81 -19.81 -5.45 10.25
C GLY A 81 -18.56 -5.82 11.06
N ILE A 82 -18.52 -7.07 11.54
CA ILE A 82 -17.33 -7.67 12.18
C ILE A 82 -16.22 -7.91 11.13
N SER A 83 -16.59 -8.11 9.87
CA SER A 83 -15.71 -8.21 8.72
C SER A 83 -16.39 -7.56 7.51
N ALA A 84 -15.64 -7.34 6.43
CA ALA A 84 -16.21 -6.83 5.18
C ALA A 84 -17.43 -7.67 4.75
N ILE A 85 -17.31 -9.01 4.72
CA ILE A 85 -18.41 -9.88 4.25
C ILE A 85 -19.65 -9.92 5.15
N ASN A 86 -19.67 -9.20 6.28
CA ASN A 86 -20.80 -9.13 7.21
C ASN A 86 -21.36 -7.71 7.44
N ALA A 87 -20.94 -6.73 6.64
CA ALA A 87 -21.49 -5.37 6.72
C ALA A 87 -22.99 -5.32 6.38
N SER A 88 -23.70 -4.33 6.95
CA SER A 88 -25.17 -4.21 6.87
C SER A 88 -25.74 -3.88 5.49
N ASN A 89 -24.87 -3.62 4.50
CA ASN A 89 -25.23 -3.07 3.18
C ASN A 89 -25.91 -1.68 3.25
N THR A 90 -25.73 -0.92 4.34
CA THR A 90 -26.21 0.46 4.44
C THR A 90 -25.34 1.38 3.60
N SER A 91 -25.92 2.18 2.69
CA SER A 91 -25.15 3.11 1.85
C SER A 91 -24.33 4.09 2.69
N CYS A 92 -23.13 4.41 2.23
CA CYS A 92 -22.40 5.57 2.75
C CYS A 92 -22.87 6.87 2.10
N THR A 93 -22.82 7.97 2.84
CA THR A 93 -23.19 9.31 2.36
C THR A 93 -22.01 10.28 2.26
N GLY A 94 -20.84 9.89 2.77
CA GLY A 94 -19.61 10.70 2.83
C GLY A 94 -19.54 11.54 4.10
N THR A 95 -20.35 11.18 5.09
CA THR A 95 -20.37 11.81 6.43
C THR A 95 -19.83 10.87 7.50
N GLU A 96 -19.50 9.64 7.12
CA GLU A 96 -18.94 8.62 7.99
C GLU A 96 -17.59 9.07 8.56
N LEU A 97 -17.32 8.65 9.79
CA LEU A 97 -16.11 8.96 10.54
C LEU A 97 -15.30 7.66 10.76
N GLY A 98 -14.01 7.78 11.06
CA GLY A 98 -13.12 6.64 11.31
C GLY A 98 -12.11 6.33 10.21
N GLY A 99 -11.99 7.19 9.19
CA GLY A 99 -11.01 7.06 8.10
C GLY A 99 -11.58 6.47 6.81
N TYR A 100 -10.73 6.14 5.84
CA TYR A 100 -11.18 5.56 4.57
C TYR A 100 -11.95 4.24 4.79
N SER A 101 -11.50 3.42 5.74
CA SER A 101 -12.14 2.15 6.12
C SER A 101 -13.52 2.30 6.76
N ALA A 102 -13.99 3.52 7.07
CA ALA A 102 -15.36 3.73 7.54
C ALA A 102 -16.40 3.32 6.49
N CYS A 103 -16.02 3.36 5.21
CA CYS A 103 -16.83 2.92 4.09
C CYS A 103 -16.12 1.82 3.29
N LEU A 104 -16.83 0.73 3.01
CA LEU A 104 -16.37 -0.32 2.11
C LEU A 104 -16.75 0.05 0.67
N HIS A 105 -15.83 -0.19 -0.27
CA HIS A 105 -16.05 -0.01 -1.70
C HIS A 105 -16.91 -1.14 -2.28
N ALA A 106 -18.19 -1.19 -1.87
CA ALA A 106 -19.10 -2.28 -2.19
C ALA A 106 -19.23 -2.59 -3.69
N GLY A 107 -19.16 -1.58 -4.54
CA GLY A 107 -19.23 -1.78 -5.98
C GLY A 107 -18.00 -2.44 -6.58
N LEU A 108 -16.81 -2.30 -5.97
CA LEU A 108 -15.62 -3.06 -6.38
C LEU A 108 -15.68 -4.52 -5.90
N MET A 109 -16.38 -4.77 -4.79
CA MET A 109 -16.45 -6.07 -4.11
C MET A 109 -17.28 -7.11 -4.86
N LEU A 110 -16.71 -7.63 -5.94
CA LEU A 110 -17.17 -8.83 -6.64
C LEU A 110 -16.75 -10.06 -5.84
N SER A 111 -17.67 -11.00 -5.62
CA SER A 111 -17.42 -12.21 -4.85
C SER A 111 -17.68 -13.50 -5.62
N VAL A 112 -16.89 -14.52 -5.27
CA VAL A 112 -17.05 -15.90 -5.69
C VAL A 112 -16.96 -16.79 -4.45
N GLU A 113 -17.91 -17.69 -4.30
CA GLU A 113 -18.00 -18.59 -3.16
C GLU A 113 -17.61 -20.00 -3.59
N GLY A 114 -16.69 -20.61 -2.85
CA GLY A 114 -16.39 -22.04 -2.99
C GLY A 114 -17.24 -22.84 -2.00
N SER A 115 -17.94 -23.87 -2.48
CA SER A 115 -18.68 -24.79 -1.61
C SER A 115 -18.34 -26.24 -1.92
N GLY A 116 -18.25 -27.06 -0.86
CA GLY A 116 -17.98 -28.50 -0.97
C GLY A 116 -16.52 -28.87 -1.26
N GLY A 117 -16.18 -30.14 -1.00
CA GLY A 117 -14.86 -30.70 -1.31
C GLY A 117 -13.70 -29.93 -0.66
N ILE A 118 -12.75 -29.49 -1.50
CA ILE A 118 -11.55 -28.76 -1.06
C ILE A 118 -11.91 -27.41 -0.43
N PHE A 119 -13.03 -26.78 -0.86
CA PHE A 119 -13.47 -25.48 -0.37
C PHE A 119 -14.16 -25.52 0.99
N ASN A 120 -14.42 -26.69 1.58
CA ASN A 120 -14.93 -26.81 2.96
C ASN A 120 -13.84 -26.58 4.02
N SER A 121 -12.83 -25.77 3.67
CA SER A 121 -11.78 -25.34 4.58
C SER A 121 -12.31 -24.25 5.51
N ASN A 122 -11.80 -24.21 6.73
CA ASN A 122 -11.98 -23.11 7.68
C ASN A 122 -10.78 -22.14 7.65
N SER A 123 -9.90 -22.29 6.67
CA SER A 123 -8.72 -21.44 6.48
C SER A 123 -8.55 -21.07 5.02
N CYS A 124 -8.21 -19.80 4.80
CA CYS A 124 -7.79 -19.27 3.51
C CYS A 124 -6.37 -19.68 3.08
N ASP A 125 -5.64 -20.40 3.92
CA ASP A 125 -4.24 -20.74 3.65
C ASP A 125 -4.07 -21.52 2.35
N GLY A 126 -3.13 -21.08 1.52
CA GLY A 126 -2.82 -21.68 0.22
C GLY A 126 -3.82 -21.37 -0.89
N TYR A 127 -4.93 -20.67 -0.59
CA TYR A 127 -5.89 -20.26 -1.60
C TYR A 127 -5.62 -18.85 -2.13
N PHE A 128 -5.79 -18.67 -3.44
CA PHE A 128 -5.86 -17.35 -4.06
C PHE A 128 -6.78 -17.39 -5.29
N ALA A 129 -7.22 -16.23 -5.74
CA ALA A 129 -8.10 -16.11 -6.90
C ALA A 129 -7.59 -15.03 -7.85
N GLU A 130 -7.79 -15.26 -9.15
CA GLU A 130 -7.42 -14.32 -10.20
C GLU A 130 -8.55 -14.21 -11.22
N ASP A 131 -8.83 -13.00 -11.68
CA ASP A 131 -9.71 -12.79 -12.80
C ASP A 131 -8.99 -13.04 -14.15
N ASN A 132 -9.74 -13.28 -15.20
CA ASN A 132 -9.21 -13.55 -16.55
C ASN A 132 -8.43 -12.39 -17.17
N THR A 133 -8.51 -11.18 -16.64
CA THR A 133 -7.75 -10.01 -17.11
C THR A 133 -6.52 -9.75 -16.25
N GLY A 134 -6.46 -10.35 -15.05
CA GLY A 134 -5.41 -10.12 -14.06
C GLY A 134 -5.40 -8.68 -13.53
N THR A 135 -6.55 -8.02 -13.49
CA THR A 135 -6.69 -6.60 -13.09
C THR A 135 -7.08 -6.48 -11.61
N LEU A 136 -7.96 -7.35 -11.12
CA LEU A 136 -8.49 -7.26 -9.77
C LEU A 136 -7.63 -8.06 -8.78
N GLN A 137 -7.52 -7.55 -7.56
CA GLN A 137 -6.91 -8.25 -6.44
C GLN A 137 -8.00 -8.86 -5.56
N PHE A 138 -7.99 -10.19 -5.45
CA PHE A 138 -8.94 -10.94 -4.63
C PHE A 138 -8.34 -11.28 -3.27
N THR A 139 -9.10 -11.00 -2.22
CA THR A 139 -8.83 -11.40 -0.85
C THR A 139 -9.74 -12.55 -0.45
N CYS A 140 -9.16 -13.57 0.19
CA CYS A 140 -9.94 -14.68 0.74
C CYS A 140 -10.45 -14.34 2.14
N PHE A 141 -11.72 -14.69 2.38
CA PHE A 141 -12.41 -14.59 3.66
C PHE A 141 -12.98 -15.94 4.07
N GLU A 142 -12.92 -16.23 5.37
CA GLU A 142 -13.45 -17.43 5.99
C GLU A 142 -14.92 -17.20 6.37
N LYS A 143 -15.81 -18.13 6.00
CA LYS A 143 -17.24 -18.07 6.38
C LYS A 143 -17.49 -18.68 7.75
N THR A 144 -18.34 -18.03 8.54
CA THR A 144 -18.91 -18.61 9.75
C THR A 144 -19.70 -19.87 9.40
N GLY A 145 -19.28 -21.02 9.91
CA GLY A 145 -19.90 -22.33 9.61
C GLY A 145 -19.21 -23.14 8.52
N GLY A 146 -18.08 -22.66 7.97
CA GLY A 146 -17.26 -23.36 6.98
C GLY A 146 -17.47 -22.85 5.56
N GLY A 147 -16.42 -22.93 4.74
CA GLY A 147 -16.40 -22.42 3.37
C GLY A 147 -15.55 -21.16 3.20
N LEU A 148 -15.18 -20.88 1.94
CA LEU A 148 -14.33 -19.75 1.58
C LEU A 148 -15.06 -18.82 0.61
N VAL A 149 -14.83 -17.51 0.77
CA VAL A 149 -15.29 -16.47 -0.15
C VAL A 149 -14.07 -15.71 -0.65
N PHE A 150 -13.99 -15.53 -1.95
CA PHE A 150 -12.99 -14.69 -2.58
C PHE A 150 -13.66 -13.40 -3.01
N VAL A 151 -13.16 -12.26 -2.53
CA VAL A 151 -13.75 -10.93 -2.79
C VAL A 151 -12.70 -10.05 -3.44
N ALA A 152 -13.03 -9.38 -4.55
CA ALA A 152 -12.18 -8.34 -5.12
C ALA A 152 -12.16 -7.13 -4.18
N THR A 153 -10.99 -6.75 -3.66
CA THR A 153 -10.86 -5.67 -2.66
C THR A 153 -10.02 -4.50 -3.16
N SER A 154 -9.19 -4.70 -4.19
CA SER A 154 -8.36 -3.66 -4.80
C SER A 154 -8.07 -3.97 -6.27
N ILE A 155 -7.34 -3.07 -6.93
CA ILE A 155 -6.80 -3.23 -8.29
C ILE A 155 -5.31 -3.56 -8.17
N LYS A 156 -4.82 -4.52 -8.96
CA LYS A 156 -3.40 -4.87 -8.97
C LYS A 156 -2.54 -3.66 -9.43
N PRO A 157 -1.34 -3.44 -8.87
CA PRO A 157 -0.46 -2.37 -9.31
C PRO A 157 -0.14 -2.43 -10.81
N GLY A 158 -0.17 -1.28 -11.49
CA GLY A 158 0.08 -1.15 -12.92
C GLY A 158 -1.04 -1.68 -13.84
N LYS A 159 -2.23 -1.95 -13.29
CA LYS A 159 -3.43 -2.32 -14.05
C LYS A 159 -4.49 -1.23 -13.93
N TYR A 160 -5.30 -1.07 -14.97
CA TYR A 160 -6.29 0.00 -15.04
C TYR A 160 -7.70 -0.58 -15.28
N LEU A 161 -8.72 0.00 -14.65
CA LEU A 161 -10.10 -0.38 -14.90
C LEU A 161 -10.56 0.01 -16.29
N GLY A 162 -10.02 1.09 -16.86
CA GLY A 162 -10.31 1.49 -18.25
C GLY A 162 -9.90 0.45 -19.29
N ASP A 163 -8.95 -0.44 -18.99
CA ASP A 163 -8.58 -1.58 -19.87
C ASP A 163 -9.68 -2.65 -19.94
N LEU A 164 -10.58 -2.68 -18.96
CA LEU A 164 -11.75 -3.55 -18.95
C LEU A 164 -12.90 -2.99 -19.78
N VAL A 165 -12.80 -1.73 -20.23
CA VAL A 165 -13.87 -1.06 -20.98
C VAL A 165 -13.77 -1.39 -22.47
N VAL A 166 -14.88 -1.94 -22.97
CA VAL A 166 -15.09 -2.25 -24.39
C VAL A 166 -16.07 -1.24 -25.00
N SER A 167 -15.99 -1.07 -26.32
CA SER A 167 -16.93 -0.26 -27.09
C SER A 167 -17.72 -1.17 -28.02
N GLU A 168 -19.05 -1.17 -27.90
CA GLU A 168 -19.94 -1.87 -28.83
C GLU A 168 -21.04 -0.91 -29.28
N ASN A 169 -21.29 -0.85 -30.59
CA ASN A 169 -22.31 0.01 -31.19
C ASN A 169 -22.22 1.50 -30.78
N GLY A 170 -21.01 1.99 -30.50
CA GLY A 170 -20.77 3.39 -30.09
C GLY A 170 -21.05 3.70 -28.62
N SER A 171 -21.35 2.68 -27.79
CA SER A 171 -21.48 2.81 -26.34
C SER A 171 -20.35 2.10 -25.62
N TYR A 172 -19.93 2.63 -24.47
CA TYR A 172 -18.92 2.02 -23.62
C TYR A 172 -19.55 1.24 -22.46
N HIS A 173 -19.02 0.06 -22.18
CA HIS A 173 -19.37 -0.75 -21.01
C HIS A 173 -18.18 -1.61 -20.59
N PHE A 174 -18.25 -2.16 -19.38
CA PHE A 174 -17.26 -3.13 -18.91
C PHE A 174 -17.45 -4.48 -19.58
N GLY A 175 -16.36 -5.06 -20.07
CA GLY A 175 -16.33 -6.43 -20.58
C GLY A 175 -16.59 -7.46 -19.47
N PRO A 176 -17.02 -8.68 -19.83
CA PRO A 176 -17.35 -9.71 -18.86
C PRO A 176 -16.10 -10.27 -18.15
N ILE A 177 -16.26 -10.61 -16.86
CA ILE A 177 -15.21 -11.13 -15.99
C ILE A 177 -15.50 -12.61 -15.64
N SER A 178 -14.45 -13.42 -15.56
CA SER A 178 -14.47 -14.77 -14.97
C SER A 178 -13.30 -14.91 -13.98
N VAL A 179 -13.50 -15.68 -12.91
CA VAL A 179 -12.53 -15.86 -11.84
C VAL A 179 -12.07 -17.31 -11.79
N SER A 180 -10.76 -17.50 -11.65
CA SER A 180 -10.11 -18.78 -11.42
C SER A 180 -9.60 -18.82 -9.99
N VAL A 181 -9.91 -19.90 -9.26
CA VAL A 181 -9.44 -20.10 -7.88
C VAL A 181 -8.39 -21.19 -7.87
N PHE A 182 -7.32 -20.94 -7.15
CA PHE A 182 -6.17 -21.82 -7.02
C PHE A 182 -5.97 -22.23 -5.56
N HIS A 183 -5.45 -23.44 -5.35
CA HIS A 183 -4.96 -23.91 -4.06
C HIS A 183 -3.55 -24.46 -4.26
N THR A 184 -2.55 -23.93 -3.53
CA THR A 184 -1.14 -24.33 -3.66
C THR A 184 -0.66 -24.32 -5.13
N ASN A 185 -1.01 -23.25 -5.86
CA ASN A 185 -0.73 -23.04 -7.29
C ASN A 185 -1.42 -24.04 -8.26
N GLN A 186 -2.37 -24.85 -7.79
CA GLN A 186 -3.18 -25.72 -8.65
C GLN A 186 -4.56 -25.12 -8.85
N LEU A 187 -5.02 -25.03 -10.10
CA LEU A 187 -6.37 -24.58 -10.42
C LEU A 187 -7.41 -25.56 -9.83
N VAL A 188 -8.30 -25.04 -8.97
CA VAL A 188 -9.33 -25.84 -8.28
C VAL A 188 -10.75 -25.48 -8.71
N GLY A 189 -10.95 -24.32 -9.35
CA GLY A 189 -12.26 -23.96 -9.90
C GLY A 189 -12.18 -22.74 -10.82
N LYS A 190 -13.18 -22.59 -11.70
CA LYS A 190 -13.33 -21.43 -12.57
C LYS A 190 -14.80 -21.07 -12.76
N THR A 191 -15.14 -19.79 -12.69
CA THR A 191 -16.51 -19.31 -12.94
C THR A 191 -16.80 -19.17 -14.43
N GLN A 192 -18.09 -19.09 -14.78
CA GLN A 192 -18.49 -18.56 -16.09
C GLN A 192 -18.21 -17.05 -16.17
N PHE A 193 -18.20 -16.53 -17.39
CA PHE A 193 -18.13 -15.09 -17.66
C PHE A 193 -19.43 -14.40 -17.27
N ALA A 194 -19.35 -13.27 -16.58
CA ALA A 194 -20.51 -12.43 -16.27
C ALA A 194 -20.18 -10.95 -16.38
N ASN A 195 -21.19 -10.15 -16.73
CA ASN A 195 -21.10 -8.69 -16.69
C ASN A 195 -21.14 -8.23 -15.24
N THR A 196 -20.34 -7.22 -14.92
CA THR A 196 -20.11 -6.80 -13.53
C THR A 196 -20.81 -5.49 -13.22
N TRP A 197 -20.37 -4.37 -13.80
CA TRP A 197 -20.83 -3.04 -13.41
C TRP A 197 -21.85 -2.43 -14.37
N THR A 198 -22.77 -1.64 -13.82
CA THR A 198 -23.87 -0.98 -14.55
C THR A 198 -23.64 0.52 -14.77
N ASN A 199 -22.44 1.04 -14.46
CA ASN A 199 -22.12 2.45 -14.62
C ASN A 199 -22.35 2.93 -16.06
N GLN A 200 -22.84 4.16 -16.18
CA GLN A 200 -22.72 4.89 -17.44
C GLN A 200 -21.26 5.29 -17.65
N ILE A 201 -20.71 4.92 -18.81
CA ILE A 201 -19.36 5.31 -19.22
C ILE A 201 -19.47 6.25 -20.43
N LEU A 202 -18.88 7.43 -20.30
CA LEU A 202 -18.83 8.46 -21.35
C LEU A 202 -17.37 8.72 -21.73
N SER A 203 -17.11 9.17 -22.96
CA SER A 203 -15.79 9.71 -23.30
C SER A 203 -15.51 10.98 -22.49
N TYR A 204 -14.26 11.14 -22.06
CA TYR A 204 -13.83 12.38 -21.41
C TYR A 204 -13.88 13.57 -22.39
N PRO A 205 -14.42 14.74 -22.00
CA PRO A 205 -14.46 15.92 -22.88
C PRO A 205 -13.06 16.53 -23.02
N LEU A 206 -12.48 16.49 -24.23
CA LEU A 206 -11.12 16.97 -24.48
C LEU A 206 -10.88 18.44 -24.11
N ALA A 207 -11.91 19.29 -24.22
CA ALA A 207 -11.83 20.70 -23.82
C ALA A 207 -11.83 20.91 -22.29
N GLY A 208 -12.03 19.85 -21.50
CA GLY A 208 -12.28 19.93 -20.07
C GLY A 208 -13.70 20.41 -19.76
N GLY A 209 -13.87 21.07 -18.61
CA GLY A 209 -15.15 21.62 -18.14
C GLY A 209 -15.70 20.92 -16.91
N THR A 210 -16.99 21.09 -16.63
CA THR A 210 -17.60 20.55 -15.41
C THR A 210 -18.22 19.17 -15.64
N LEU A 211 -17.75 18.17 -14.91
CA LEU A 211 -18.25 16.79 -14.93
C LEU A 211 -19.23 16.57 -13.77
N ASN A 212 -20.51 16.90 -13.99
CA ASN A 212 -21.52 16.98 -12.91
C ASN A 212 -22.62 15.89 -12.96
N SER A 213 -22.28 14.68 -13.41
CA SER A 213 -23.25 13.57 -13.53
C SER A 213 -22.96 12.47 -12.51
N PRO A 214 -23.76 12.33 -11.42
CA PRO A 214 -23.51 11.32 -10.39
C PRO A 214 -23.54 9.90 -10.95
N GLY A 215 -22.65 9.03 -10.48
CA GLY A 215 -22.55 7.62 -10.89
C GLY A 215 -21.91 7.40 -12.27
N THR A 216 -21.48 8.48 -12.95
CA THR A 216 -20.90 8.44 -14.29
C THR A 216 -19.38 8.28 -14.22
N LEU A 217 -18.84 7.45 -15.12
CA LEU A 217 -17.41 7.28 -15.32
C LEU A 217 -17.01 7.90 -16.66
N TYR A 218 -15.89 8.63 -16.68
CA TYR A 218 -15.37 9.27 -17.88
C TYR A 218 -14.10 8.53 -18.34
N LEU A 219 -14.14 7.99 -19.54
CA LEU A 219 -13.04 7.21 -20.12
C LEU A 219 -12.09 8.11 -20.90
N LEU A 220 -10.81 8.02 -20.56
CA LEU A 220 -9.68 8.52 -21.35
C LEU A 220 -9.16 7.39 -22.24
N ASP A 221 -9.59 7.37 -23.50
CA ASP A 221 -9.23 6.34 -24.49
C ASP A 221 -8.57 6.90 -25.77
N GLN A 222 -8.27 8.20 -25.79
CA GLN A 222 -7.71 8.86 -26.96
C GLN A 222 -6.18 8.64 -27.02
N PRO A 223 -5.63 8.11 -28.14
CA PRO A 223 -4.22 7.72 -28.22
C PRO A 223 -3.25 8.90 -28.07
N THR A 224 -3.64 10.08 -28.54
CA THR A 224 -2.92 11.34 -28.33
C THR A 224 -3.94 12.45 -28.14
N ALA A 225 -3.94 13.10 -26.98
CA ALA A 225 -4.82 14.24 -26.73
C ALA A 225 -4.13 15.30 -25.87
N SER A 226 -4.48 16.56 -26.16
CA SER A 226 -4.26 17.69 -25.27
C SER A 226 -5.54 17.88 -24.48
N LEU A 227 -5.54 17.51 -23.21
CA LEU A 227 -6.72 17.57 -22.36
C LEU A 227 -6.84 18.96 -21.72
N GLY A 228 -8.07 19.47 -21.61
CA GLY A 228 -8.43 20.63 -20.79
C GLY A 228 -8.81 20.23 -19.37
N SER A 229 -8.65 21.16 -18.42
CA SER A 229 -8.92 20.95 -16.99
C SER A 229 -10.40 20.65 -16.72
N ALA A 230 -10.69 19.79 -15.75
CA ALA A 230 -12.04 19.44 -15.34
C ALA A 230 -12.33 19.75 -13.86
N ASP A 231 -13.50 20.36 -13.63
CA ASP A 231 -14.12 20.48 -12.32
C ASP A 231 -15.12 19.34 -12.12
N ILE A 232 -15.01 18.61 -11.01
CA ILE A 232 -15.73 17.36 -10.78
C ILE A 232 -16.46 17.48 -9.43
N PRO A 233 -17.60 18.19 -9.39
CA PRO A 233 -18.32 18.44 -8.15
C PRO A 233 -19.27 17.32 -7.73
N SER A 234 -19.59 16.41 -8.66
CA SER A 234 -20.60 15.40 -8.42
C SER A 234 -20.05 14.19 -7.66
N ASN A 235 -20.84 13.70 -6.71
CA ASN A 235 -20.55 12.47 -5.96
C ASN A 235 -20.54 11.26 -6.89
N ARG A 236 -19.71 10.25 -6.57
CA ARG A 236 -19.61 9.00 -7.33
C ARG A 236 -19.30 9.25 -8.81
N THR A 237 -18.35 10.14 -9.07
CA THR A 237 -17.85 10.42 -10.42
C THR A 237 -16.39 9.99 -10.51
N GLY A 238 -16.02 9.35 -11.62
CA GLY A 238 -14.67 8.80 -11.79
C GLY A 238 -14.09 9.06 -13.16
N ILE A 239 -12.76 9.06 -13.23
CA ILE A 239 -12.00 9.09 -14.48
C ILE A 239 -11.27 7.75 -14.63
N LEU A 240 -11.56 7.06 -15.73
CA LEU A 240 -10.93 5.81 -16.12
C LEU A 240 -9.87 6.07 -17.17
N TYR A 241 -8.80 5.28 -17.15
CA TYR A 241 -7.69 5.37 -18.09
C TYR A 241 -7.55 4.08 -18.87
N LYS A 242 -7.45 4.19 -20.19
CA LYS A 242 -7.11 3.08 -21.06
C LYS A 242 -5.62 3.10 -21.38
N SER A 243 -4.95 1.96 -21.16
CA SER A 243 -3.53 1.79 -21.43
C SER A 243 -3.16 2.12 -22.88
N ASN A 244 -1.93 2.58 -23.07
CA ASN A 244 -1.37 3.05 -24.34
C ASN A 244 -1.99 4.36 -24.86
N THR A 245 -2.57 5.17 -23.98
CA THR A 245 -2.94 6.55 -24.31
C THR A 245 -1.83 7.50 -23.85
N SER A 246 -1.40 8.40 -24.73
CA SER A 246 -0.41 9.43 -24.39
C SER A 246 -1.13 10.74 -24.15
N LEU A 247 -1.30 11.09 -22.87
CA LEU A 247 -2.05 12.28 -22.47
C LEU A 247 -1.11 13.44 -22.20
N SER A 248 -1.29 14.54 -22.94
CA SER A 248 -0.67 15.83 -22.67
C SER A 248 -1.70 16.77 -22.06
N LEU A 249 -1.26 17.67 -21.19
CA LEU A 249 -2.16 18.51 -20.39
C LEU A 249 -1.98 19.98 -20.78
N ALA A 250 -3.09 20.67 -21.05
CA ALA A 250 -3.09 21.94 -21.78
C ALA A 250 -3.06 23.23 -20.93
N ALA A 251 -3.02 23.18 -19.59
CA ALA A 251 -3.68 24.23 -18.78
C ALA A 251 -2.86 25.00 -17.72
N THR A 252 -3.39 26.18 -17.37
CA THR A 252 -2.95 27.24 -16.43
C THR A 252 -3.64 27.18 -15.05
N SER A 253 -4.32 26.08 -14.72
CA SER A 253 -5.13 25.84 -13.50
C SER A 253 -4.93 24.40 -13.01
N PRO A 254 -5.31 24.00 -11.76
CA PRO A 254 -5.36 22.59 -11.39
C PRO A 254 -6.09 21.77 -12.44
N PHE A 255 -5.53 20.61 -12.81
CA PHE A 255 -6.04 19.87 -13.96
C PHE A 255 -7.34 19.14 -13.64
N PHE A 256 -7.37 18.36 -12.57
CA PHE A 256 -8.58 17.76 -12.03
C PHE A 256 -8.90 18.35 -10.68
N ARG A 257 -10.08 18.96 -10.56
CA ARG A 257 -10.57 19.49 -9.28
C ARG A 257 -11.74 18.66 -8.77
N PHE A 258 -11.50 17.90 -7.72
CA PHE A 258 -12.43 16.99 -7.09
C PHE A 258 -13.08 17.64 -5.87
N SER A 259 -14.40 17.77 -5.86
CA SER A 259 -15.15 18.33 -4.71
C SER A 259 -16.36 17.53 -4.24
N GLY A 260 -16.71 16.45 -4.96
CA GLY A 260 -17.74 15.50 -4.55
C GLY A 260 -17.17 14.36 -3.70
N ASN A 261 -18.02 13.51 -3.15
CA ASN A 261 -17.63 12.32 -2.38
C ASN A 261 -17.50 11.07 -3.26
N PHE A 262 -16.70 10.09 -2.81
CA PHE A 262 -16.55 8.78 -3.47
C PHE A 262 -16.06 8.91 -4.92
N GLN A 263 -15.03 9.72 -5.13
CA GLN A 263 -14.51 10.04 -6.46
C GLN A 263 -13.32 9.16 -6.81
N TYR A 264 -13.10 8.95 -8.10
CA TYR A 264 -12.11 8.00 -8.60
C TYR A 264 -11.20 8.59 -9.66
N LEU A 265 -9.91 8.31 -9.58
CA LEU A 265 -8.93 8.71 -10.58
C LEU A 265 -7.83 7.65 -10.75
N GLU A 266 -7.67 7.18 -11.97
CA GLU A 266 -6.48 6.42 -12.41
C GLU A 266 -5.88 7.06 -13.66
N GLY A 267 -4.62 6.75 -13.96
CA GLY A 267 -4.07 6.97 -15.30
C GLY A 267 -2.63 7.43 -15.39
N GLU A 268 -2.20 7.69 -16.62
CA GLU A 268 -0.84 8.15 -16.95
C GLU A 268 -0.88 9.54 -17.61
N PHE A 269 -0.21 10.51 -16.99
CA PHE A 269 -0.30 11.93 -17.37
C PHE A 269 1.07 12.51 -17.70
N GLY A 270 1.22 13.01 -18.93
CA GLY A 270 2.43 13.66 -19.42
C GLY A 270 2.58 15.12 -18.96
N THR A 271 3.68 15.73 -19.42
CA THR A 271 4.19 17.03 -18.94
C THR A 271 3.17 18.14 -18.91
N LEU A 272 2.97 18.69 -17.71
CA LEU A 272 2.47 20.03 -17.48
C LEU A 272 3.66 20.99 -17.44
N SER A 273 3.64 22.08 -18.19
CA SER A 273 4.62 23.17 -18.03
C SER A 273 4.17 24.22 -17.00
N SER A 274 3.09 23.96 -16.26
CA SER A 274 2.46 24.92 -15.34
C SER A 274 2.70 24.54 -13.89
N ILE A 275 2.84 25.57 -13.04
CA ILE A 275 3.05 25.45 -11.58
C ILE A 275 1.83 24.90 -10.81
N ASN A 276 0.74 24.56 -11.49
CA ASN A 276 -0.50 24.17 -10.86
C ASN A 276 -0.54 22.66 -10.57
N PRO A 277 -1.33 22.23 -9.56
CA PRO A 277 -1.39 20.82 -9.25
C PRO A 277 -2.10 20.00 -10.32
N LEU A 278 -1.67 18.76 -10.58
CA LEU A 278 -2.42 17.83 -11.42
C LEU A 278 -3.81 17.55 -10.81
N VAL A 279 -3.83 17.25 -9.51
CA VAL A 279 -5.04 16.90 -8.78
C VAL A 279 -5.22 17.86 -7.61
N SER A 280 -6.35 18.56 -7.60
CA SER A 280 -6.80 19.36 -6.46
C SER A 280 -8.02 18.70 -5.83
N ILE A 281 -7.93 18.40 -4.54
CA ILE A 281 -8.99 17.75 -3.77
C ILE A 281 -9.46 18.75 -2.73
N THR A 282 -10.69 19.26 -2.88
CA THR A 282 -11.18 20.35 -2.04
C THR A 282 -11.59 19.87 -0.64
N GLU A 283 -11.72 20.81 0.29
CA GLU A 283 -12.12 20.53 1.68
C GLU A 283 -13.45 19.77 1.86
N THR A 284 -14.33 19.84 0.85
CA THR A 284 -15.62 19.15 0.80
C THR A 284 -15.53 17.70 0.36
N ASN A 285 -14.46 17.28 -0.31
CA ASN A 285 -14.30 15.92 -0.79
C ASN A 285 -14.01 14.97 0.40
N ARG A 286 -14.67 13.82 0.35
CA ARG A 286 -14.45 12.68 1.23
C ARG A 286 -14.37 11.39 0.40
N PHE A 287 -13.52 10.45 0.81
CA PHE A 287 -13.39 9.14 0.16
C PHE A 287 -12.97 9.21 -1.31
N MET A 288 -11.93 10.00 -1.63
CA MET A 288 -11.27 9.88 -2.93
C MET A 288 -10.49 8.56 -2.99
N TRP A 289 -10.60 7.83 -4.09
CA TRP A 289 -9.76 6.68 -4.38
C TRP A 289 -8.96 6.92 -5.66
N SER A 290 -7.64 6.93 -5.56
CA SER A 290 -6.75 7.08 -6.71
C SER A 290 -5.74 5.94 -6.76
N PRO A 291 -6.08 4.82 -7.42
CA PRO A 291 -5.14 3.76 -7.71
C PRO A 291 -4.38 4.02 -9.01
N ASN A 292 -3.12 3.61 -9.07
CA ASN A 292 -2.32 3.56 -10.30
C ASN A 292 -2.27 4.92 -11.03
N LEU A 293 -1.53 5.86 -10.46
CA LEU A 293 -1.25 7.15 -11.09
C LEU A 293 0.21 7.23 -11.49
N VAL A 294 0.48 7.50 -12.77
CA VAL A 294 1.82 7.83 -13.25
C VAL A 294 1.81 9.25 -13.80
N ALA A 295 2.69 10.14 -13.35
CA ALA A 295 2.69 11.50 -13.85
C ALA A 295 4.06 12.17 -13.91
N THR A 296 4.21 13.12 -14.84
CA THR A 296 5.30 14.10 -14.82
C THR A 296 4.69 15.48 -14.94
N VAL A 297 4.81 16.30 -13.90
CA VAL A 297 4.00 17.51 -13.74
C VAL A 297 4.86 18.72 -13.42
N GLY A 298 4.43 19.90 -13.87
CA GLY A 298 5.15 21.15 -13.69
C GLY A 298 4.96 21.82 -12.32
N GLY A 299 4.16 21.22 -11.45
CA GLY A 299 3.80 21.74 -10.13
C GLY A 299 3.53 20.57 -9.18
N ALA A 300 2.62 20.72 -8.23
CA ALA A 300 2.31 19.62 -7.33
C ALA A 300 1.57 18.46 -8.04
N THR A 301 1.74 17.20 -7.62
CA THR A 301 0.86 16.13 -8.14
C THR A 301 -0.49 16.21 -7.44
N PHE A 302 -0.48 16.13 -6.11
CA PHE A 302 -1.69 16.20 -5.29
C PHE A 302 -1.66 17.43 -4.39
N SER A 303 -2.69 18.27 -4.50
CA SER A 303 -3.04 19.30 -3.52
C SER A 303 -4.29 18.86 -2.78
N VAL A 304 -4.13 18.38 -1.55
CA VAL A 304 -5.18 17.69 -0.80
C VAL A 304 -5.65 18.54 0.38
N GLN A 305 -6.91 18.97 0.32
CA GLN A 305 -7.67 19.56 1.42
C GLN A 305 -8.81 18.64 1.88
N GLY A 306 -9.14 17.61 1.08
CA GLY A 306 -10.12 16.59 1.43
C GLY A 306 -9.64 15.65 2.54
N SER A 307 -10.52 14.72 2.92
CA SER A 307 -10.22 13.74 3.98
C SER A 307 -10.65 12.33 3.57
N GLN A 308 -10.12 11.34 4.30
CA GLN A 308 -10.51 9.95 4.17
C GLN A 308 -10.24 9.39 2.77
N GLY A 309 -9.21 9.86 2.07
CA GLY A 309 -8.83 9.35 0.75
C GLY A 309 -7.86 8.17 0.81
N LEU A 310 -7.86 7.35 -0.24
CA LEU A 310 -6.91 6.25 -0.45
C LEU A 310 -6.18 6.47 -1.78
N TYR A 311 -4.85 6.59 -1.72
CA TYR A 311 -3.97 6.84 -2.86
C TYR A 311 -2.93 5.72 -2.93
N GLN A 312 -2.90 4.99 -4.03
CA GLN A 312 -2.11 3.76 -4.11
C GLN A 312 -1.37 3.64 -5.44
N SER A 313 -0.15 3.12 -5.39
CA SER A 313 0.68 2.85 -6.59
C SER A 313 0.89 4.11 -7.43
N ILE A 314 1.49 5.12 -6.81
CA ILE A 314 1.71 6.45 -7.40
C ILE A 314 3.17 6.58 -7.85
N ARG A 315 3.41 6.93 -9.11
CA ARG A 315 4.75 7.14 -9.67
C ARG A 315 4.87 8.51 -10.31
N VAL A 316 5.65 9.42 -9.73
CA VAL A 316 5.60 10.81 -10.15
C VAL A 316 6.94 11.55 -10.17
N SER A 317 7.01 12.57 -11.01
CA SER A 317 8.06 13.59 -11.01
C SER A 317 7.42 14.98 -11.06
N THR A 318 8.03 15.96 -10.38
CA THR A 318 7.51 17.32 -10.24
C THR A 318 8.56 18.39 -10.59
N GLU A 319 8.13 19.49 -11.21
CA GLU A 319 8.98 20.67 -11.50
C GLU A 319 8.47 21.94 -10.80
N ASN A 320 9.22 23.04 -10.97
CA ASN A 320 8.89 24.41 -10.57
C ASN A 320 8.42 24.56 -9.12
N SER A 321 9.22 24.04 -8.17
CA SER A 321 8.88 24.04 -6.73
C SER A 321 7.58 23.27 -6.39
N GLY A 322 7.19 22.32 -7.24
CA GLY A 322 6.05 21.42 -7.07
C GLY A 322 6.31 20.26 -6.09
N ASN A 323 5.37 20.06 -5.16
CA ASN A 323 5.39 18.94 -4.22
C ASN A 323 4.69 17.68 -4.78
N VAL A 324 5.15 16.49 -4.45
CA VAL A 324 4.44 15.26 -4.88
C VAL A 324 3.08 15.17 -4.20
N VAL A 325 3.07 15.26 -2.87
CA VAL A 325 1.85 15.37 -2.06
C VAL A 325 1.94 16.62 -1.21
N SER A 326 0.94 17.49 -1.33
CA SER A 326 0.77 18.67 -0.49
C SER A 326 -0.55 18.59 0.27
N LEU A 327 -0.47 18.32 1.57
CA LEU A 327 -1.56 18.48 2.52
C LEU A 327 -1.45 19.88 3.11
N SER A 328 -2.27 20.82 2.64
CA SER A 328 -2.22 22.20 3.13
C SER A 328 -3.58 22.71 3.54
N SER A 329 -3.68 23.15 4.81
CA SER A 329 -4.92 23.76 5.31
C SER A 329 -5.02 25.27 5.07
N ALA A 330 -4.06 25.84 4.35
CA ALA A 330 -4.12 27.22 3.90
C ALA A 330 -5.30 27.44 2.94
N GLY A 331 -6.05 28.53 3.16
CA GLY A 331 -7.21 28.89 2.32
C GLY A 331 -8.48 28.07 2.56
N MET A 332 -8.45 27.08 3.47
CA MET A 332 -9.66 26.35 3.89
C MET A 332 -10.56 27.21 4.78
N SER A 333 -11.87 26.91 4.74
CA SER A 333 -12.84 27.51 5.65
C SER A 333 -12.54 27.11 7.10
N VAL A 334 -12.83 28.01 8.05
CA VAL A 334 -12.50 27.87 9.48
C VAL A 334 -13.09 26.58 10.06
N GLY A 335 -12.26 25.82 10.78
CA GLY A 335 -12.67 24.62 11.51
C GLY A 335 -12.68 23.34 10.68
N ASN A 336 -12.18 23.38 9.44
CA ASN A 336 -12.08 22.18 8.61
C ASN A 336 -10.82 21.35 8.91
N LEU A 337 -10.90 20.06 8.61
CA LEU A 337 -9.84 19.09 8.88
C LEU A 337 -9.38 18.43 7.59
N ILE A 338 -8.07 18.22 7.48
CA ILE A 338 -7.45 17.31 6.51
C ILE A 338 -7.06 16.06 7.29
N GLN A 339 -7.83 14.99 7.18
CA GLN A 339 -7.61 13.83 8.04
C GLN A 339 -7.80 12.47 7.39
N ASN A 340 -7.10 11.48 7.95
CA ASN A 340 -7.25 10.06 7.61
C ASN A 340 -7.06 9.73 6.13
N ASN A 341 -6.17 10.44 5.44
CA ASN A 341 -5.76 10.06 4.09
C ASN A 341 -4.64 9.01 4.18
N THR A 342 -4.78 7.94 3.40
CA THR A 342 -3.80 6.84 3.32
C THR A 342 -3.11 6.87 1.96
N PHE A 343 -1.80 7.03 1.98
CA PHE A 343 -0.93 7.00 0.81
C PHE A 343 -0.03 5.77 0.89
N SER A 344 -0.07 4.91 -0.11
CA SER A 344 0.71 3.66 -0.12
C SER A 344 1.36 3.40 -1.47
N SER A 345 2.59 2.87 -1.47
CA SER A 345 3.34 2.55 -2.69
C SER A 345 3.59 3.80 -3.55
N ILE A 346 4.24 4.81 -2.97
CA ILE A 346 4.66 6.02 -3.70
C ILE A 346 6.10 5.87 -4.17
N THR A 347 6.35 6.14 -5.44
CA THR A 347 7.70 6.27 -5.99
C THR A 347 7.81 7.63 -6.66
N ALA A 348 8.60 8.52 -6.09
CA ALA A 348 8.72 9.87 -6.61
C ALA A 348 10.17 10.29 -6.81
N GLY A 349 10.41 10.91 -7.96
CA GLY A 349 11.73 11.17 -8.46
C GLY A 349 11.85 12.49 -9.17
N ASP A 350 13.03 13.10 -9.08
CA ASP A 350 13.31 14.36 -9.77
C ASP A 350 12.25 15.39 -9.35
N ILE A 351 12.35 15.80 -8.09
CA ILE A 351 11.32 16.56 -7.38
C ILE A 351 11.87 17.95 -7.19
N ASP A 352 11.37 18.92 -7.93
CA ASP A 352 11.71 20.31 -7.67
C ASP A 352 10.76 20.84 -6.58
N GLY A 353 11.07 20.66 -5.30
CA GLY A 353 10.19 20.93 -4.17
C GLY A 353 10.31 19.87 -3.06
N ALA A 354 9.41 19.91 -2.09
CA ALA A 354 9.31 18.87 -1.08
C ALA A 354 8.51 17.68 -1.60
N ALA A 355 8.94 16.44 -1.36
CA ALA A 355 8.17 15.31 -1.86
C ALA A 355 6.82 15.21 -1.12
N ILE A 356 6.87 15.16 0.21
CA ILE A 356 5.68 15.17 1.04
C ILE A 356 5.70 16.45 1.88
N SER A 357 4.69 17.30 1.69
CA SER A 357 4.52 18.55 2.44
C SER A 357 3.23 18.52 3.26
N LEU A 358 3.36 18.70 4.57
CA LEU A 358 2.26 18.91 5.49
C LEU A 358 2.40 20.34 6.03
N SER A 359 1.51 21.24 5.63
CA SER A 359 1.58 22.64 6.03
C SER A 359 0.23 23.13 6.54
N SER A 360 0.16 23.42 7.84
CA SER A 360 -1.08 23.92 8.42
C SER A 360 -1.15 25.45 8.42
N GLY A 361 -2.26 25.96 7.91
CA GLY A 361 -2.61 27.37 7.85
C GLY A 361 -4.05 27.60 8.30
N GLY A 362 -4.51 28.86 8.21
CA GLY A 362 -5.87 29.22 8.62
C GLY A 362 -6.13 29.08 10.12
N THR A 363 -7.32 29.51 10.54
CA THR A 363 -7.74 29.48 11.94
C THR A 363 -8.45 28.16 12.22
N ASN A 364 -7.93 27.37 13.17
CA ASN A 364 -8.47 26.07 13.59
C ASN A 364 -8.62 25.03 12.46
N ASN A 365 -7.72 25.06 11.47
CA ASN A 365 -7.72 24.07 10.39
C ASN A 365 -6.57 23.08 10.56
N HIS A 366 -6.89 21.87 11.00
CA HIS A 366 -5.89 20.90 11.44
C HIS A 366 -5.59 19.82 10.38
N ILE A 367 -4.40 19.23 10.47
CA ILE A 367 -3.99 18.08 9.65
C ILE A 367 -3.75 16.91 10.61
N TRP A 368 -4.59 15.88 10.55
CA TRP A 368 -4.55 14.76 11.50
C TRP A 368 -4.51 13.39 10.83
N ASN A 369 -3.75 12.46 11.40
CA ASN A 369 -3.95 11.02 11.15
C ASN A 369 -3.76 10.57 9.69
N ASN A 370 -2.87 11.23 8.93
CA ASN A 370 -2.55 10.81 7.56
C ASN A 370 -1.42 9.77 7.58
N SER A 371 -1.47 8.77 6.73
CA SER A 371 -0.46 7.71 6.65
C SER A 371 0.24 7.68 5.29
N PHE A 372 1.56 7.48 5.33
CA PHE A 372 2.44 7.35 4.17
C PHE A 372 3.25 6.07 4.32
N LEU A 373 3.05 5.12 3.41
CA LEU A 373 3.53 3.75 3.53
C LEU A 373 4.27 3.33 2.24
N ASP A 374 5.32 2.51 2.37
CA ASP A 374 6.04 1.91 1.23
C ASP A 374 6.42 2.96 0.18
N THR A 375 7.28 3.89 0.58
CA THR A 375 7.54 5.11 -0.20
C THR A 375 9.01 5.28 -0.54
N VAL A 376 9.31 5.54 -1.81
CA VAL A 376 10.66 5.85 -2.31
C VAL A 376 10.67 7.26 -2.86
N LEU A 377 11.45 8.14 -2.23
CA LEU A 377 11.58 9.55 -2.60
C LEU A 377 13.03 9.81 -2.98
N TYR A 378 13.28 10.40 -4.15
CA TYR A 378 14.65 10.64 -4.59
C TYR A 378 14.84 11.92 -5.38
N SER A 379 16.06 12.46 -5.31
CA SER A 379 16.53 13.57 -6.14
C SER A 379 15.67 14.83 -5.94
N SER A 380 15.38 15.19 -4.69
CA SER A 380 14.61 16.39 -4.37
C SER A 380 15.49 17.63 -4.28
N SER A 381 15.00 18.76 -4.81
CA SER A 381 15.61 20.07 -4.65
C SER A 381 15.33 20.70 -3.30
N GLU A 382 14.33 20.21 -2.56
CA GLU A 382 14.05 20.55 -1.15
C GLU A 382 13.99 19.29 -0.25
N ASP A 383 13.34 19.41 0.91
CA ASP A 383 13.25 18.36 1.91
C ASP A 383 12.42 17.18 1.39
N GLY A 384 12.82 15.95 1.71
CA GLY A 384 12.01 14.79 1.32
C GLY A 384 10.64 14.82 1.97
N ILE A 385 10.60 15.11 3.27
CA ILE A 385 9.37 15.29 4.04
C ILE A 385 9.47 16.62 4.79
N ALA A 386 8.56 17.54 4.50
CA ALA A 386 8.46 18.84 5.14
C ALA A 386 7.17 18.93 5.97
N ILE A 387 7.29 19.18 7.27
CA ILE A 387 6.16 19.37 8.17
C ILE A 387 6.29 20.75 8.79
N SER A 388 5.33 21.63 8.54
CA SER A 388 5.36 23.00 9.03
C SER A 388 4.01 23.43 9.61
N THR A 389 4.06 24.06 10.78
CA THR A 389 2.87 24.64 11.40
C THR A 389 3.15 26.01 11.99
N ALA A 390 2.22 26.93 11.79
CA ALA A 390 2.25 28.25 12.43
C ALA A 390 0.95 28.61 13.18
N ASN A 391 -0.21 28.20 12.67
CA ASN A 391 -1.51 28.63 13.23
C ASN A 391 -2.40 27.49 13.71
N SER A 392 -2.19 26.27 13.22
CA SER A 392 -3.07 25.13 13.49
C SER A 392 -2.29 23.83 13.67
N ASN A 393 -2.76 22.94 14.52
CA ASN A 393 -2.00 21.73 14.86
C ASN A 393 -1.88 20.73 13.70
N ILE A 394 -0.74 20.03 13.67
CA ILE A 394 -0.51 18.83 12.85
C ILE A 394 -0.27 17.67 13.82
N GLY A 395 -0.95 16.54 13.63
CA GLY A 395 -0.92 15.47 14.62
C GLY A 395 -1.16 14.06 14.07
N GLY A 396 -0.66 13.05 14.77
CA GLY A 396 -1.04 11.64 14.56
C GLY A 396 -0.69 11.06 13.19
N SER A 397 0.22 11.68 12.42
CA SER A 397 0.57 11.16 11.09
C SER A 397 1.61 10.04 11.19
N VAL A 398 1.52 9.08 10.26
CA VAL A 398 2.38 7.89 10.19
C VAL A 398 3.20 7.92 8.91
N PHE A 399 4.51 7.72 9.03
CA PHE A 399 5.46 7.56 7.93
C PHE A 399 6.17 6.23 8.12
N LYS A 400 5.94 5.26 7.23
CA LYS A 400 6.40 3.88 7.44
C LYS A 400 6.99 3.27 6.17
N ASP A 401 8.10 2.56 6.33
CA ASP A 401 8.78 1.84 5.25
C ASP A 401 9.17 2.77 4.10
N MET A 402 10.12 3.68 4.34
CA MET A 402 10.52 4.65 3.32
C MET A 402 12.01 4.66 3.04
N VAL A 403 12.34 5.00 1.80
CA VAL A 403 13.68 5.40 1.38
C VAL A 403 13.61 6.83 0.90
N VAL A 404 14.45 7.70 1.45
CA VAL A 404 14.63 9.06 0.97
C VAL A 404 16.09 9.28 0.61
N ALA A 405 16.34 9.65 -0.65
CA ALA A 405 17.68 9.65 -1.19
C ALA A 405 18.03 10.88 -2.03
N ASN A 406 19.32 11.20 -2.10
CA ASN A 406 19.87 12.21 -3.03
C ASN A 406 19.22 13.60 -2.89
N SER A 407 18.75 13.99 -1.70
CA SER A 407 18.23 15.35 -1.46
C SER A 407 19.38 16.37 -1.42
N SER A 408 19.17 17.53 -2.05
CA SER A 408 20.16 18.62 -2.10
C SER A 408 20.01 19.70 -1.02
N THR A 409 19.08 19.58 -0.05
CA THR A 409 18.84 20.60 1.00
C THR A 409 19.07 20.13 2.43
N ASN A 410 18.92 21.10 3.34
CA ASN A 410 19.29 21.07 4.74
C ASN A 410 18.61 19.99 5.59
N ALA A 411 17.51 19.35 5.20
CA ALA A 411 16.97 18.21 5.94
C ALA A 411 16.21 17.24 5.03
N THR A 412 16.39 15.94 5.27
CA THR A 412 15.63 14.91 4.56
C THR A 412 14.24 14.73 5.15
N ILE A 413 14.12 14.91 6.47
CA ILE A 413 12.84 15.06 7.18
C ILE A 413 12.96 16.32 8.05
N SER A 414 12.12 17.31 7.80
CA SER A 414 12.03 18.53 8.60
C SER A 414 10.68 18.65 9.28
N ALA A 415 10.70 19.04 10.56
CA ALA A 415 9.50 19.41 11.29
C ALA A 415 9.75 20.75 11.99
N PHE A 416 8.98 21.77 11.59
CA PHE A 416 9.08 23.13 12.09
C PHE A 416 7.76 23.60 12.73
N GLU A 417 7.82 23.92 14.02
CA GLU A 417 6.69 24.45 14.78
C GLU A 417 6.90 25.93 15.15
N THR A 418 5.92 26.77 14.83
CA THR A 418 5.81 28.11 15.43
C THR A 418 4.65 28.13 16.43
N LEU A 419 4.95 28.52 17.68
CA LEU A 419 3.96 28.60 18.76
C LEU A 419 2.88 29.65 18.47
N PRO A 420 1.61 29.42 18.87
CA PRO A 420 1.14 28.36 19.78
C PRO A 420 0.74 27.04 19.11
N ALA A 421 0.82 26.95 17.79
CA ALA A 421 0.47 25.73 17.07
C ALA A 421 1.41 24.57 17.44
N LYS A 422 0.92 23.33 17.30
CA LYS A 422 1.63 22.13 17.76
C LYS A 422 1.81 21.07 16.68
N ILE A 423 3.00 20.48 16.65
CA ILE A 423 3.27 19.19 16.02
C ILE A 423 3.27 18.13 17.12
N SER A 424 2.51 17.05 16.96
CA SER A 424 2.51 15.96 17.96
C SER A 424 2.14 14.58 17.40
N GLY A 425 2.52 13.52 18.12
CA GLY A 425 2.04 12.16 17.83
C GLY A 425 2.49 11.59 16.48
N LEU A 426 3.58 12.10 15.91
CA LEU A 426 4.12 11.56 14.66
C LEU A 426 4.79 10.20 14.91
N THR A 427 4.55 9.24 14.03
CA THR A 427 5.27 7.95 14.02
C THR A 427 6.05 7.82 12.73
N ILE A 428 7.38 7.77 12.86
CA ILE A 428 8.32 7.60 11.77
C ILE A 428 9.00 6.25 11.97
N SER A 429 8.65 5.27 11.14
CA SER A 429 9.08 3.88 11.30
C SER A 429 9.74 3.37 10.02
N ASN A 430 10.81 2.61 10.18
CA ASN A 430 11.50 1.88 9.12
C ASN A 430 11.97 2.76 7.95
N GLN A 431 12.90 3.68 8.24
CA GLN A 431 13.38 4.68 7.29
C GLN A 431 14.83 4.42 6.88
N ILE A 432 15.15 4.59 5.59
CA ILE A 432 16.51 4.81 5.13
C ILE A 432 16.62 6.19 4.50
N LEU A 433 17.47 7.01 5.08
CA LEU A 433 17.89 8.28 4.52
C LEU A 433 19.30 8.05 3.95
N VAL A 434 19.54 8.35 2.68
CA VAL A 434 20.86 8.16 2.05
C VAL A 434 21.30 9.31 1.14
N ASN A 435 22.59 9.68 1.23
CA ASN A 435 23.23 10.69 0.40
C ASN A 435 22.50 12.04 0.39
N MET A 436 22.53 12.73 1.52
CA MET A 436 21.81 13.99 1.75
C MET A 436 22.76 15.08 2.27
N VAL A 437 22.30 16.33 2.35
CA VAL A 437 23.03 17.37 3.09
C VAL A 437 22.84 17.17 4.59
N SER A 438 21.60 17.07 5.08
CA SER A 438 21.34 16.68 6.48
C SER A 438 20.17 15.71 6.64
N GLY A 439 20.17 14.99 7.76
CA GLY A 439 19.19 13.95 8.11
C GLY A 439 17.87 14.50 8.62
N ILE A 440 17.58 14.30 9.90
CA ILE A 440 16.31 14.68 10.53
C ILE A 440 16.50 15.99 11.30
N GLY A 441 15.70 17.01 11.00
CA GLY A 441 15.70 18.30 11.70
C GLY A 441 14.36 18.57 12.39
N LEU A 442 14.37 18.68 13.72
CA LEU A 442 13.19 18.97 14.54
C LEU A 442 13.38 20.31 15.26
N ILE A 443 12.53 21.28 14.95
CA ILE A 443 12.73 22.67 15.37
C ILE A 443 11.41 23.25 15.86
N SER A 444 11.42 23.92 17.01
CA SER A 444 10.32 24.76 17.47
C SER A 444 10.81 26.16 17.84
N SER A 445 9.96 27.16 17.61
CA SER A 445 10.22 28.56 18.00
C SER A 445 10.24 28.78 19.52
N GLY A 446 9.87 27.76 20.30
CA GLY A 446 9.98 27.73 21.76
C GLY A 446 9.97 26.29 22.27
N SER A 447 9.92 26.09 23.60
CA SER A 447 9.91 24.72 24.15
C SER A 447 8.63 23.98 23.73
N SER A 448 8.78 22.89 22.99
CA SER A 448 7.67 22.02 22.59
C SER A 448 7.96 20.55 22.87
N ASP A 449 6.90 19.75 22.82
CA ASP A 449 6.92 18.32 23.08
C ASP A 449 6.22 17.61 21.92
N PHE A 450 6.99 17.17 20.93
CA PHE A 450 6.41 16.52 19.74
C PHE A 450 5.96 15.09 20.03
N LYS A 451 6.48 14.44 21.10
CA LYS A 451 6.17 13.04 21.43
C LYS A 451 6.27 12.08 20.24
N MET A 452 7.30 12.27 19.41
CA MET A 452 7.47 11.46 18.21
C MET A 452 7.98 10.06 18.55
N ILE A 453 7.53 9.08 17.79
CA ILE A 453 8.08 7.73 17.79
C ILE A 453 8.97 7.60 16.56
N LEU A 454 10.22 7.25 16.78
CA LEU A 454 11.17 6.92 15.73
C LEU A 454 11.63 5.48 15.90
N GLU A 455 11.22 4.61 14.98
CA GLU A 455 11.53 3.18 14.99
C GLU A 455 12.34 2.82 13.75
N ASN A 456 13.41 2.02 13.89
CA ASN A 456 14.16 1.48 12.74
C ASN A 456 14.62 2.58 11.75
N ILE A 457 15.60 3.40 12.16
CA ILE A 457 16.10 4.54 11.38
C ILE A 457 17.53 4.30 10.90
N GLY A 458 17.75 4.40 9.60
CA GLY A 458 19.07 4.43 8.97
C GLY A 458 19.37 5.80 8.36
N ILE A 459 20.50 6.42 8.70
CA ILE A 459 20.95 7.70 8.13
C ILE A 459 22.38 7.54 7.61
N PHE A 460 22.53 7.64 6.30
CA PHE A 460 23.78 7.35 5.62
C PHE A 460 24.22 8.52 4.77
N ARG A 461 25.46 8.94 4.97
CA ARG A 461 26.13 10.01 4.22
C ARG A 461 25.33 11.31 4.22
N ALA A 462 25.12 11.85 5.42
CA ALA A 462 24.74 13.25 5.61
C ALA A 462 26.01 14.11 5.72
N SER A 463 26.07 15.24 5.03
CA SER A 463 27.23 16.12 4.99
C SER A 463 27.30 17.10 6.18
N ASN A 464 26.17 17.42 6.82
CA ASN A 464 26.06 18.40 7.89
C ASN A 464 25.74 17.74 9.25
N TYR A 465 24.52 17.21 9.41
CA TYR A 465 24.10 16.48 10.62
C TYR A 465 23.23 15.28 10.28
N ALA A 466 23.23 14.29 11.19
CA ALA A 466 22.28 13.18 11.12
C ALA A 466 20.95 13.52 11.80
N PHE A 467 21.02 14.20 12.94
CA PHE A 467 19.86 14.57 13.73
C PHE A 467 20.08 15.93 14.40
N GLU A 468 19.20 16.88 14.17
CA GLU A 468 19.19 18.19 14.80
C GLU A 468 17.91 18.36 15.61
N ASN A 469 18.05 18.82 16.85
CA ASN A 469 16.92 19.17 17.69
C ASN A 469 17.11 20.55 18.33
N SER A 470 16.16 21.45 18.08
CA SER A 470 16.12 22.78 18.67
C SER A 470 14.79 23.02 19.37
N SER A 471 14.86 23.12 20.70
CA SER A 471 13.72 23.41 21.59
C SER A 471 12.59 22.37 21.55
N VAL A 472 12.83 21.16 21.05
CA VAL A 472 11.87 20.06 21.06
C VAL A 472 12.32 18.97 22.06
N ASN A 473 11.37 18.36 22.76
CA ASN A 473 11.65 17.38 23.82
C ASN A 473 10.79 16.09 23.67
N ASN A 474 11.14 15.08 24.47
CA ASN A 474 10.46 13.79 24.69
C ASN A 474 10.16 12.97 23.43
N HIS A 475 11.19 12.71 22.62
CA HIS A 475 11.09 11.70 21.55
C HIS A 475 11.35 10.31 22.10
N TYR A 476 10.67 9.30 21.55
CA TYR A 476 10.90 7.90 21.84
C TYR A 476 11.54 7.21 20.64
N LEU A 477 12.80 6.79 20.81
CA LEU A 477 13.55 6.05 19.79
C LEU A 477 13.62 4.57 20.15
N THR A 478 13.45 3.72 19.15
CA THR A 478 13.39 2.26 19.37
C THR A 478 13.77 1.45 18.13
N GLY A 479 13.91 0.14 18.28
CA GLY A 479 14.30 -0.76 17.19
C GLY A 479 15.77 -0.59 16.81
N ASN A 480 16.06 -0.46 15.52
CA ASN A 480 17.43 -0.30 15.00
C ASN A 480 17.73 1.17 14.67
N VAL A 481 18.83 1.73 15.16
CA VAL A 481 19.33 3.05 14.73
C VAL A 481 20.72 2.88 14.13
N ARG A 482 20.90 3.31 12.88
CA ARG A 482 22.08 2.97 12.07
C ARG A 482 22.66 4.17 11.34
N PHE A 483 23.95 4.49 11.57
CA PHE A 483 24.64 5.62 10.93
C PHE A 483 25.90 5.21 10.13
N SER A 484 26.22 5.96 9.07
CA SER A 484 27.50 5.84 8.33
C SER A 484 28.68 6.51 9.05
N GLY A 485 29.91 6.04 8.80
CA GLY A 485 31.09 6.32 9.63
C GLY A 485 31.83 7.66 9.51
N SER A 486 31.25 8.66 8.85
CA SER A 486 31.86 10.00 8.73
C SER A 486 31.14 11.08 9.55
N LEU A 487 30.05 10.71 10.22
CA LEU A 487 29.28 11.64 11.04
C LEU A 487 29.96 11.75 12.41
N SER A 488 30.66 12.85 12.67
CA SER A 488 30.75 13.33 14.05
C SER A 488 29.30 13.45 14.53
N ASN A 489 28.95 12.74 15.61
CA ASN A 489 27.62 12.72 16.22
C ASN A 489 27.17 14.14 16.64
N ASN A 490 26.87 15.02 15.68
CA ASN A 490 26.30 16.33 15.91
C ASN A 490 24.81 16.14 16.16
N ILE A 491 24.50 15.36 17.19
CA ILE A 491 23.19 15.33 17.83
C ILE A 491 23.15 16.62 18.65
N LEU A 492 22.71 17.70 18.00
CA LEU A 492 22.74 19.04 18.58
C LEU A 492 21.51 19.24 19.48
N SER A 493 21.79 19.56 20.75
CA SER A 493 20.92 20.17 21.78
C SER A 493 19.52 19.61 22.04
N GLY A 494 18.93 19.99 23.18
CA GLY A 494 17.59 19.58 23.62
C GLY A 494 17.59 18.76 24.92
N THR A 495 16.43 18.66 25.57
CA THR A 495 16.23 17.87 26.80
C THR A 495 15.48 16.58 26.45
N ASN A 496 15.97 15.41 26.90
CA ASN A 496 15.35 14.11 26.63
C ASN A 496 15.15 13.80 25.12
N ILE A 497 16.16 14.06 24.30
CA ILE A 497 16.13 13.83 22.83
C ILE A 497 16.21 12.35 22.41
N GLY A 498 16.05 11.42 23.35
CA GLY A 498 16.20 9.97 23.13
C GLY A 498 17.65 9.49 22.88
N PHE A 499 18.60 10.42 22.71
CA PHE A 499 20.03 10.15 22.61
C PHE A 499 20.81 10.73 23.79
N THR A 500 21.87 10.04 24.17
CA THR A 500 23.01 10.63 24.90
C THR A 500 24.01 11.22 23.90
N VAL A 501 24.97 12.02 24.39
CA VAL A 501 26.04 12.63 23.56
C VAL A 501 26.84 11.60 22.74
N ASN A 502 26.87 10.34 23.17
CA ASN A 502 27.58 9.25 22.47
C ASN A 502 26.67 8.42 21.53
N GLY A 503 25.43 8.84 21.30
CA GLY A 503 24.47 8.10 20.48
C GLY A 503 23.85 6.87 21.17
N LEU A 504 24.07 6.68 22.47
CA LEU A 504 23.40 5.63 23.25
C LEU A 504 21.98 6.09 23.66
N PRO A 505 21.05 5.16 23.91
CA PRO A 505 19.70 5.49 24.33
C PRO A 505 19.65 6.38 25.58
N ALA A 506 18.77 7.37 25.57
CA ALA A 506 18.46 8.23 26.72
C ALA A 506 16.95 8.27 26.97
N GLY A 507 16.57 8.62 28.21
CA GLY A 507 15.16 8.68 28.63
C GLY A 507 14.51 7.29 28.55
N SER A 508 13.36 7.20 27.88
CA SER A 508 12.62 5.95 27.66
C SER A 508 13.04 5.19 26.39
N SER A 509 14.01 5.68 25.63
CA SER A 509 14.42 5.07 24.37
C SER A 509 15.14 3.73 24.59
N ASP A 510 14.92 2.77 23.70
CA ASP A 510 15.38 1.37 23.83
C ASP A 510 15.90 0.76 22.51
N TYR A 511 16.53 1.58 21.67
CA TYR A 511 17.08 1.14 20.38
C TYR A 511 18.44 0.45 20.49
N ASN A 512 18.74 -0.37 19.48
CA ASN A 512 20.06 -0.88 19.18
C ASN A 512 20.80 0.09 18.24
N PHE A 513 21.92 0.63 18.69
CA PHE A 513 22.72 1.58 17.90
C PHE A 513 23.90 0.92 17.21
N VAL A 514 24.03 1.15 15.90
CA VAL A 514 25.19 0.70 15.11
C VAL A 514 25.70 1.88 14.27
N ASN A 515 26.98 2.22 14.39
CA ASN A 515 27.62 3.25 13.57
C ASN A 515 28.65 2.63 12.62
N ASN A 516 29.28 3.47 11.79
CA ASN A 516 30.32 3.08 10.85
C ASN A 516 29.89 2.01 9.82
N ILE A 517 28.63 2.03 9.42
CA ILE A 517 28.09 1.08 8.43
C ILE A 517 28.45 1.54 7.00
N PRO A 518 29.09 0.67 6.17
CA PRO A 518 29.28 0.93 4.76
C PRO A 518 27.98 0.63 3.99
N TYR A 519 27.29 1.69 3.58
CA TYR A 519 25.96 1.60 2.95
C TYR A 519 26.02 1.35 1.43
N GLU A 520 27.14 1.68 0.77
CA GLU A 520 27.27 1.56 -0.69
C GLU A 520 27.06 0.13 -1.22
N ASN A 521 27.17 -0.88 -0.38
CA ASN A 521 27.02 -2.28 -0.76
C ASN A 521 25.63 -2.87 -0.51
N SER A 522 24.71 -2.11 0.09
CA SER A 522 23.40 -2.63 0.50
C SER A 522 22.37 -2.65 -0.64
N PHE A 523 22.40 -1.67 -1.54
CA PHE A 523 21.46 -1.55 -2.66
C PHE A 523 21.96 -2.22 -3.93
N VAL A 524 21.09 -2.78 -4.76
CA VAL A 524 21.42 -3.32 -6.10
C VAL A 524 22.29 -2.32 -6.87
N GLY A 525 21.91 -1.05 -6.86
CA GLY A 525 22.75 0.05 -7.29
C GLY A 525 22.48 0.53 -8.70
N PHE A 526 23.49 1.14 -9.33
CA PHE A 526 23.39 1.62 -10.70
C PHE A 526 23.15 0.49 -11.69
N ILE A 527 22.18 0.70 -12.59
CA ILE A 527 21.83 -0.23 -13.66
C ILE A 527 22.62 0.12 -14.93
N PHE A 528 23.25 -0.89 -15.52
CA PHE A 528 24.09 -0.79 -16.73
C PHE A 528 23.57 -1.62 -17.91
N GLN A 529 22.32 -2.06 -17.81
CA GLN A 529 21.58 -2.83 -18.81
C GLN A 529 20.26 -2.13 -19.09
N ASP A 530 19.63 -2.40 -20.23
CA ASP A 530 18.35 -1.78 -20.58
C ASP A 530 17.26 -2.15 -19.57
N ASP A 531 16.48 -1.16 -19.11
CA ASP A 531 15.24 -1.40 -18.38
C ASP A 531 14.12 -1.59 -19.41
N THR A 532 13.70 -2.83 -19.66
CA THR A 532 12.75 -3.13 -20.76
C THR A 532 11.37 -2.47 -20.59
N SER A 533 11.06 -1.92 -19.41
CA SER A 533 9.81 -1.19 -19.17
C SER A 533 9.96 0.31 -19.37
N ASN A 534 11.19 0.85 -19.32
CA ASN A 534 11.47 2.26 -19.57
C ASN A 534 11.92 2.45 -21.03
N PRO A 535 11.08 3.03 -21.91
CA PRO A 535 11.46 3.21 -23.31
C PRO A 535 12.46 4.34 -23.53
N ASN A 536 12.80 5.12 -22.49
CA ASN A 536 13.63 6.31 -22.61
C ASN A 536 15.10 6.07 -22.26
N ASP A 537 15.45 4.94 -21.65
CA ASP A 537 16.85 4.64 -21.30
C ASP A 537 17.61 3.92 -22.42
N ASN A 538 18.93 4.09 -22.41
CA ASN A 538 19.85 3.27 -23.17
C ASN A 538 20.86 2.67 -22.18
N SER A 539 20.65 1.41 -21.81
CA SER A 539 21.42 0.66 -20.82
C SER A 539 21.44 1.32 -19.45
N GLY A 540 20.26 1.70 -18.99
CA GLY A 540 19.98 2.38 -17.75
C GLY A 540 20.43 3.83 -17.74
N PHE A 541 20.86 4.40 -18.87
CA PHE A 541 21.47 5.72 -18.94
C PHE A 541 20.75 6.65 -19.91
N ILE A 542 20.66 7.93 -19.52
CA ILE A 542 20.16 9.01 -20.37
C ILE A 542 21.11 10.22 -20.30
N THR A 543 21.39 10.80 -21.47
CA THR A 543 22.23 12.01 -21.63
C THR A 543 21.42 13.29 -21.82
N THR A 544 20.09 13.15 -21.87
CA THR A 544 19.15 14.24 -22.08
C THR A 544 18.12 14.20 -20.97
N TYR A 545 17.82 15.37 -20.44
CA TYR A 545 16.69 15.59 -19.55
C TYR A 545 15.39 15.22 -20.26
N LEU A 546 14.84 14.05 -19.93
CA LEU A 546 13.61 13.52 -20.51
C LEU A 546 12.52 13.55 -19.45
N ARG A 547 11.59 14.48 -19.57
CA ARG A 547 10.42 14.56 -18.69
C ARG A 547 9.19 14.23 -19.50
N ASN A 548 8.73 12.99 -19.42
CA ASN A 548 7.44 12.52 -19.91
C ASN A 548 6.97 11.38 -19.01
N ALA A 549 5.69 10.99 -19.03
CA ALA A 549 5.19 9.96 -18.10
C ALA A 549 5.95 8.62 -18.20
N SER A 550 6.48 8.28 -19.38
CA SER A 550 7.28 7.07 -19.59
C SER A 550 8.63 7.10 -18.87
N TYR A 551 9.10 8.27 -18.44
CA TYR A 551 10.29 8.47 -17.59
C TYR A 551 10.16 7.73 -16.26
N MET A 552 8.94 7.63 -15.72
CA MET A 552 8.66 7.01 -14.42
C MET A 552 8.26 5.54 -14.53
N LYS A 553 8.36 4.94 -15.73
CA LYS A 553 8.08 3.53 -15.96
C LYS A 553 9.36 2.74 -15.77
N PHE A 554 9.36 1.81 -14.83
CA PHE A 554 10.50 0.94 -14.54
C PHE A 554 10.03 -0.50 -14.40
N GLN A 555 10.91 -1.45 -14.70
CA GLN A 555 10.68 -2.89 -14.46
C GLN A 555 10.43 -3.18 -12.98
N ASN A 556 11.08 -2.41 -12.10
CA ASN A 556 11.00 -2.55 -10.66
C ASN A 556 10.48 -1.24 -10.06
N THR A 557 9.53 -1.31 -9.13
CA THR A 557 8.94 -0.11 -8.50
C THR A 557 9.94 0.65 -7.62
N TYR A 558 11.03 -0.01 -7.20
CA TYR A 558 12.10 0.61 -6.43
C TYR A 558 13.21 1.23 -7.31
N ARG A 559 12.96 1.42 -8.61
CA ARG A 559 13.90 2.08 -9.54
C ARG A 559 13.55 3.54 -9.79
N SER A 560 14.57 4.26 -10.22
CA SER A 560 14.65 5.70 -10.05
C SER A 560 15.78 6.26 -10.91
N PHE A 561 15.58 7.40 -11.58
CA PHE A 561 16.69 8.12 -12.19
C PHE A 561 17.41 9.00 -11.17
N THR A 562 18.73 8.92 -11.19
CA THR A 562 19.63 9.70 -10.32
C THR A 562 20.74 10.34 -11.14
N ASN A 563 21.30 11.46 -10.69
CA ASN A 563 22.52 11.99 -11.28
C ASN A 563 23.62 10.92 -11.23
N TYR A 564 24.39 10.79 -12.30
CA TYR A 564 25.42 9.77 -12.44
C TYR A 564 26.82 10.37 -12.43
N ASP A 565 27.65 9.85 -11.53
CA ASP A 565 29.08 10.10 -11.47
C ASP A 565 29.83 8.85 -11.96
N SER A 566 30.87 9.05 -12.78
CA SER A 566 31.76 8.01 -13.29
C SER A 566 32.39 7.13 -12.22
N LEU A 567 32.47 7.59 -10.97
CA LEU A 567 32.96 6.80 -9.84
C LEU A 567 32.03 5.63 -9.46
N GLY A 568 30.79 5.61 -9.94
CA GLY A 568 29.85 4.50 -9.72
C GLY A 568 29.44 4.31 -8.26
N VAL A 569 29.69 5.31 -7.42
CA VAL A 569 29.33 5.37 -6.00
C VAL A 569 28.53 6.64 -5.75
N PHE A 570 27.83 6.71 -4.61
CA PHE A 570 27.25 7.98 -4.19
C PHE A 570 28.38 9.02 -4.04
N THR A 571 28.21 10.18 -4.63
CA THR A 571 29.06 11.37 -4.44
C THR A 571 28.18 12.58 -4.13
N ASP A 572 28.74 13.71 -3.69
CA ASP A 572 27.93 14.93 -3.58
C ASP A 572 27.44 15.39 -4.97
N ASN A 573 28.10 14.97 -6.05
CA ASN A 573 27.68 15.24 -7.43
C ASN A 573 26.44 14.45 -7.86
N VAL A 574 26.06 13.37 -7.15
CA VAL A 574 24.85 12.60 -7.48
C VAL A 574 23.59 13.08 -6.75
N LYS A 575 23.70 14.14 -5.93
CA LYS A 575 22.57 14.78 -5.23
C LYS A 575 21.73 15.62 -6.19
N GLY A 576 20.50 15.92 -5.76
CA GLY A 576 19.57 16.80 -6.45
C GLY A 576 18.98 16.21 -7.73
N ILE A 577 18.26 17.05 -8.44
CA ILE A 577 17.55 16.75 -9.68
C ILE A 577 18.48 16.22 -10.78
N CYS A 578 18.04 15.17 -11.45
CA CYS A 578 18.65 14.66 -12.67
C CYS A 578 18.71 15.76 -13.75
N SER A 579 19.89 16.09 -14.27
CA SER A 579 20.06 17.17 -15.26
C SER A 579 20.59 16.70 -16.63
N ASN A 580 21.81 16.18 -16.69
CA ASN A 580 22.44 15.84 -17.98
C ASN A 580 22.90 14.37 -18.09
N ASN A 581 23.47 13.81 -17.03
CA ASN A 581 23.94 12.43 -17.01
C ASN A 581 23.18 11.70 -15.92
N CYS A 582 22.13 10.99 -16.29
CA CYS A 582 21.32 10.28 -15.32
C CYS A 582 21.34 8.80 -15.57
N ARG A 583 21.42 8.05 -14.48
CA ARG A 583 21.42 6.61 -14.51
C ARG A 583 20.33 6.08 -13.59
N ILE A 584 19.68 5.02 -14.04
CA ILE A 584 18.75 4.26 -13.23
C ILE A 584 19.52 3.67 -12.06
N PHE A 585 19.02 3.92 -10.85
CA PHE A 585 19.45 3.31 -9.62
C PHE A 585 18.32 2.42 -9.09
N ASP A 586 18.66 1.21 -8.66
CA ASP A 586 17.73 0.28 -8.04
C ASP A 586 17.93 0.26 -6.52
N TRP A 587 16.92 0.79 -5.81
CA TRP A 587 16.86 0.92 -4.36
C TRP A 587 16.47 -0.39 -3.66
N SER A 588 16.28 -1.48 -4.40
CA SER A 588 16.12 -2.80 -3.81
C SER A 588 17.41 -3.21 -3.12
N LEU A 589 17.29 -4.05 -2.09
CA LEU A 589 18.46 -4.55 -1.38
C LEU A 589 19.12 -5.70 -2.15
N LYS A 590 20.45 -5.79 -2.12
CA LYS A 590 21.18 -6.93 -2.70
C LYS A 590 20.89 -8.20 -1.93
N LYS A 591 20.88 -9.33 -2.63
CA LYS A 591 20.89 -10.65 -1.98
C LYS A 591 22.06 -10.86 -1.01
N SER A 592 23.20 -10.20 -1.20
CA SER A 592 24.36 -10.31 -0.30
C SER A 592 24.41 -9.25 0.81
N ASP A 593 23.43 -8.35 0.90
CA ASP A 593 23.48 -7.25 1.87
C ASP A 593 23.46 -7.75 3.32
N PRO A 594 24.45 -7.38 4.16
CA PRO A 594 24.49 -7.75 5.56
C PRO A 594 23.95 -6.66 6.51
N TYR A 595 23.57 -5.47 6.00
CA TYR A 595 23.29 -4.31 6.84
C TYR A 595 21.83 -3.89 6.92
N PHE A 596 21.08 -3.92 5.82
CA PHE A 596 19.68 -3.46 5.81
C PHE A 596 18.72 -4.63 5.66
N LYS A 597 19.11 -5.62 4.87
CA LYS A 597 18.35 -6.84 4.64
C LYS A 597 18.34 -7.68 5.91
N ASN A 598 17.17 -8.19 6.27
CA ASN A 598 17.00 -9.07 7.42
C ASN A 598 17.57 -8.45 8.73
N THR A 599 17.34 -7.14 8.93
CA THR A 599 17.76 -6.42 10.15
C THR A 599 16.69 -6.45 11.23
N ASN A 600 15.41 -6.47 10.83
CA ASN A 600 14.29 -6.45 11.76
C ASN A 600 13.95 -7.88 12.20
N VAL A 601 13.72 -8.06 13.49
CA VAL A 601 13.27 -9.34 14.05
C VAL A 601 11.78 -9.57 13.80
N CYS A 602 11.33 -10.83 13.94
CA CYS A 602 9.90 -11.15 13.88
C CYS A 602 9.09 -10.25 14.82
N PRO A 603 7.89 -9.80 14.40
CA PRO A 603 6.98 -9.05 15.26
C PRO A 603 6.66 -9.80 16.56
N ASP A 604 6.59 -9.07 17.67
CA ASP A 604 6.30 -9.60 19.00
C ASP A 604 5.13 -8.84 19.63
N SER A 605 4.00 -9.54 19.84
CA SER A 605 2.79 -8.96 20.40
C SER A 605 2.91 -8.59 21.88
N SER A 606 3.94 -9.07 22.58
CA SER A 606 4.23 -8.67 23.97
C SER A 606 4.91 -7.30 24.06
N ARG A 607 5.40 -6.77 22.93
CA ARG A 607 6.08 -5.47 22.84
C ARG A 607 5.44 -4.56 21.78
N PRO A 608 4.13 -4.25 21.89
CA PRO A 608 3.48 -3.36 20.94
C PRO A 608 4.10 -1.96 20.97
N LEU A 609 3.90 -1.20 19.90
CA LEU A 609 4.06 0.25 19.90
C LEU A 609 2.71 0.92 20.06
N LEU A 610 2.71 2.09 20.69
CA LEU A 610 1.52 2.90 20.90
C LEU A 610 1.61 4.17 20.07
N HIS A 611 0.91 4.21 18.95
CA HIS A 611 0.74 5.42 18.15
C HIS A 611 -0.28 6.35 18.81
N THR A 612 0.01 7.65 18.92
CA THR A 612 -0.93 8.64 19.45
C THR A 612 -1.71 9.28 18.31
N VAL A 613 -3.03 9.16 18.35
CA VAL A 613 -3.93 9.71 17.34
C VAL A 613 -4.12 11.21 17.57
N GLY A 614 -4.05 11.99 16.48
CA GLY A 614 -4.34 13.41 16.45
C GLY A 614 -5.84 13.70 16.62
N GLY A 615 -6.16 14.72 17.40
CA GLY A 615 -7.52 15.10 17.74
C GLY A 615 -7.78 15.03 19.25
N VAL A 616 -9.02 15.31 19.65
CA VAL A 616 -9.49 15.27 21.03
C VAL A 616 -10.72 14.39 21.09
N ALA A 617 -10.76 13.49 22.07
CA ALA A 617 -11.85 12.53 22.26
C ALA A 617 -12.13 12.35 23.74
N THR A 618 -13.38 12.19 24.13
CA THR A 618 -13.77 12.01 25.54
C THR A 618 -14.26 10.61 25.88
N SER A 619 -14.33 9.73 24.88
CA SER A 619 -14.84 8.37 24.99
C SER A 619 -14.18 7.44 23.97
N GLU A 620 -14.36 6.13 24.17
CA GLU A 620 -13.93 5.11 23.20
C GLU A 620 -14.60 5.32 21.83
N SER A 621 -15.89 5.66 21.80
CA SER A 621 -16.61 5.92 20.55
C SER A 621 -16.05 7.12 19.80
N ASP A 622 -15.63 8.18 20.51
CA ASP A 622 -14.99 9.34 19.89
C ASP A 622 -13.66 8.94 19.24
N CYS A 623 -12.86 8.10 19.91
CA CYS A 623 -11.62 7.59 19.34
C CYS A 623 -11.87 6.79 18.06
N GLN A 624 -12.82 5.84 18.08
CA GLN A 624 -13.19 5.06 16.90
C GLN A 624 -13.69 5.93 15.74
N ASN A 625 -14.28 7.10 16.03
CA ASN A 625 -14.67 8.09 15.02
C ASN A 625 -13.47 8.91 14.49
N LEU A 626 -12.43 9.15 15.30
CA LEU A 626 -11.21 9.79 14.82
C LEU A 626 -10.47 8.85 13.86
N VAL A 627 -10.15 7.65 14.34
CA VAL A 627 -9.52 6.57 13.56
C VAL A 627 -10.09 5.26 14.07
N ARG A 628 -10.71 4.47 13.19
CA ARG A 628 -11.20 3.14 13.52
C ARG A 628 -10.04 2.30 14.07
N GLY A 629 -10.27 1.46 15.08
CA GLY A 629 -9.23 0.70 15.78
C GLY A 629 -8.64 1.40 17.01
N SER A 630 -8.68 2.73 17.07
CA SER A 630 -8.08 3.49 18.17
C SER A 630 -8.83 3.38 19.51
N LYS A 631 -8.07 3.40 20.61
CA LYS A 631 -8.52 3.24 21.99
C LYS A 631 -8.45 4.54 22.78
N TYR A 632 -9.43 4.77 23.64
CA TYR A 632 -9.39 5.86 24.59
C TYR A 632 -8.42 5.57 25.73
N LEU A 633 -7.40 6.41 25.88
CA LEU A 633 -6.34 6.25 26.88
C LEU A 633 -6.57 7.10 28.14
N GLY A 634 -7.68 7.83 28.21
CA GLY A 634 -7.92 8.83 29.25
C GLY A 634 -7.38 10.21 28.88
N SER A 635 -7.75 11.22 29.67
CA SER A 635 -7.24 12.59 29.56
C SER A 635 -7.29 13.19 28.14
N ASN A 636 -8.37 12.89 27.42
CA ASN A 636 -8.61 13.36 26.06
C ASN A 636 -7.69 12.79 24.96
N VAL A 637 -7.01 11.67 25.22
CA VAL A 637 -6.04 11.07 24.29
C VAL A 637 -6.59 9.76 23.72
N CYS A 638 -6.43 9.59 22.41
CA CYS A 638 -6.63 8.33 21.71
C CYS A 638 -5.28 7.74 21.29
N GLY A 639 -5.19 6.41 21.24
CA GLY A 639 -4.02 5.76 20.68
C GLY A 639 -4.30 4.39 20.10
N ILE A 640 -3.37 3.92 19.28
CA ILE A 640 -3.44 2.66 18.57
C ILE A 640 -2.26 1.81 19.02
N TYR A 641 -2.54 0.61 19.54
CA TYR A 641 -1.51 -0.39 19.74
C TYR A 641 -1.29 -1.15 18.44
N HIS A 642 -0.05 -1.24 17.99
CA HIS A 642 0.29 -1.94 16.76
C HIS A 642 1.58 -2.75 16.88
N LEU A 643 1.75 -3.74 16.00
CA LEU A 643 2.97 -4.54 15.93
C LEU A 643 4.15 -3.69 15.43
N ARG A 644 5.31 -3.95 16.05
CA ARG A 644 6.62 -3.55 15.54
C ARG A 644 6.98 -4.37 14.31
N ASN A 645 7.79 -3.81 13.42
CA ASN A 645 8.29 -4.50 12.22
C ASN A 645 7.20 -5.14 11.34
N ALA A 646 5.96 -4.65 11.40
CA ALA A 646 4.89 -5.05 10.49
C ALA A 646 4.04 -3.83 10.13
N ARG A 647 3.43 -3.88 8.95
CA ARG A 647 2.43 -2.90 8.48
C ARG A 647 1.16 -3.63 8.05
N GLU A 648 0.02 -2.97 8.17
CA GLU A 648 -1.24 -3.43 7.58
C GLU A 648 -1.10 -3.58 6.06
N ILE A 649 -1.76 -4.58 5.47
CA ILE A 649 -1.86 -4.73 4.02
C ILE A 649 -3.02 -3.87 3.51
N ILE A 650 -2.68 -2.74 2.90
CA ILE A 650 -3.71 -1.78 2.46
C ILE A 650 -4.54 -2.33 1.29
N GLY A 651 -5.86 -2.20 1.39
CA GLY A 651 -6.84 -2.54 0.35
C GLY A 651 -7.24 -4.01 0.34
N ASP A 652 -6.99 -4.75 1.42
CA ASP A 652 -7.48 -6.12 1.59
C ASP A 652 -8.86 -6.17 2.30
N ALA A 653 -9.38 -5.01 2.70
CA ALA A 653 -10.63 -4.82 3.41
C ALA A 653 -10.69 -5.49 4.80
N LYS A 654 -9.54 -5.65 5.46
CA LYS A 654 -9.41 -6.13 6.84
C LYS A 654 -8.65 -5.11 7.66
N GLY A 655 -9.32 -4.56 8.67
CA GLY A 655 -8.72 -3.54 9.54
C GLY A 655 -9.29 -2.16 9.30
N ASN A 656 -8.45 -1.15 9.47
CA ASN A 656 -8.81 0.26 9.41
C ASN A 656 -8.11 1.04 8.30
N GLU A 657 -7.33 0.37 7.45
CA GLU A 657 -6.61 0.95 6.32
C GLU A 657 -5.74 2.15 6.73
N ASN A 658 -5.22 2.12 7.97
CA ASN A 658 -4.42 3.18 8.56
C ASN A 658 -2.90 2.90 8.47
N GLY A 659 -2.50 1.69 8.05
CA GLY A 659 -1.11 1.28 7.86
C GLY A 659 -0.40 0.72 9.09
N LEU A 660 -1.03 0.77 10.25
CA LEU A 660 -0.56 0.20 11.50
C LEU A 660 -1.13 -1.21 11.63
N CYS A 661 -0.28 -2.19 11.92
CA CYS A 661 -0.71 -3.57 12.05
C CYS A 661 -1.36 -3.84 13.43
N GLU A 662 -2.69 -3.89 13.47
CA GLU A 662 -3.51 -4.02 14.67
C GLU A 662 -4.19 -5.39 14.78
N SER A 663 -5.00 -5.57 15.83
CA SER A 663 -5.71 -6.83 16.05
C SER A 663 -6.75 -7.11 14.95
N ASN A 664 -6.86 -8.38 14.55
CA ASN A 664 -7.78 -8.88 13.50
C ASN A 664 -7.43 -8.45 12.07
N GLU A 665 -6.17 -8.13 11.80
CA GLU A 665 -5.69 -7.67 10.49
C GLU A 665 -4.75 -8.68 9.82
N ASP A 666 -4.62 -8.55 8.50
CA ASP A 666 -3.53 -9.15 7.75
C ASP A 666 -2.41 -8.13 7.59
N CYS A 667 -1.21 -8.53 7.97
CA CYS A 667 -0.07 -7.62 7.99
C CYS A 667 1.11 -8.18 7.22
N LEU A 668 1.81 -7.28 6.54
CA LEU A 668 3.11 -7.55 5.96
C LEU A 668 4.19 -7.40 7.03
N PHE A 669 4.94 -8.47 7.26
CA PHE A 669 6.20 -8.44 7.99
C PHE A 669 7.24 -7.66 7.20
N THR A 670 7.94 -6.75 7.88
CA THR A 670 8.97 -5.87 7.32
C THR A 670 10.37 -6.28 7.82
N PRO A 671 10.99 -7.34 7.24
CA PRO A 671 12.29 -7.86 7.69
C PRO A 671 13.44 -6.89 7.46
N ASN A 672 13.30 -5.97 6.52
CA ASN A 672 14.36 -5.12 6.05
C ASN A 672 14.20 -3.70 6.56
N LEU A 673 15.31 -2.98 6.67
CA LEU A 673 15.29 -1.53 6.85
C LEU A 673 14.86 -0.83 5.54
N GLY A 674 13.95 0.14 5.61
CA GLY A 674 13.51 0.98 4.48
C GLY A 674 12.25 0.51 3.75
N ALA A 675 12.05 0.94 2.50
CA ALA A 675 10.83 0.63 1.72
C ALA A 675 10.79 -0.82 1.19
N TYR A 676 11.92 -1.33 0.72
CA TYR A 676 12.00 -2.66 0.11
C TYR A 676 11.88 -3.78 1.15
N GLN A 677 10.76 -4.53 1.13
CA GLN A 677 10.49 -5.64 2.05
C GLN A 677 10.58 -7.04 1.42
N GLY A 678 11.05 -7.10 0.17
CA GLY A 678 11.11 -8.32 -0.64
C GLY A 678 10.30 -8.16 -1.93
N HIS A 679 10.20 -9.25 -2.70
CA HIS A 679 9.44 -9.30 -3.94
C HIS A 679 8.91 -10.72 -4.23
N GLY A 680 8.13 -10.84 -5.30
CA GLY A 680 7.46 -12.09 -5.67
C GLY A 680 6.10 -12.23 -5.00
N ILE A 681 5.62 -13.48 -4.90
CA ILE A 681 4.29 -13.78 -4.35
C ILE A 681 4.31 -13.56 -2.83
N LEU A 682 3.24 -12.94 -2.32
CA LEU A 682 3.01 -12.81 -0.89
C LEU A 682 2.59 -14.17 -0.31
N ARG A 683 3.28 -14.63 0.74
CA ARG A 683 3.00 -15.89 1.43
C ARG A 683 2.92 -15.68 2.94
N LYS A 684 2.42 -16.67 3.67
CA LYS A 684 2.49 -16.68 5.13
C LYS A 684 3.94 -16.57 5.60
N SER A 685 4.20 -15.66 6.53
CA SER A 685 5.57 -15.35 6.99
C SER A 685 6.26 -16.58 7.62
N ASN A 686 5.49 -17.49 8.22
CA ASN A 686 6.02 -18.75 8.77
C ASN A 686 6.59 -19.72 7.71
N SER A 687 6.20 -19.54 6.45
CA SER A 687 6.67 -20.35 5.31
C SER A 687 7.89 -19.76 4.61
N ILE A 688 8.36 -18.58 5.05
CA ILE A 688 9.40 -17.80 4.39
C ILE A 688 10.68 -17.81 5.23
N ALA A 689 11.77 -18.26 4.60
CA ALA A 689 13.10 -18.20 5.19
C ALA A 689 13.66 -16.76 5.14
N PRO A 690 14.52 -16.34 6.09
CA PRO A 690 15.08 -17.14 7.18
C PRO A 690 14.26 -17.13 8.48
N TYR A 691 13.22 -16.31 8.57
CA TYR A 691 12.62 -15.94 9.86
C TYR A 691 11.51 -16.86 10.35
N HIS A 692 10.70 -17.41 9.45
CA HIS A 692 9.57 -18.26 9.80
C HIS A 692 8.66 -17.64 10.89
N CYS A 693 8.31 -16.35 10.77
CA CYS A 693 7.51 -15.66 11.79
C CYS A 693 6.06 -16.21 11.82
N GLY A 694 5.62 -16.68 12.99
CA GLY A 694 4.26 -17.17 13.21
C GLY A 694 3.23 -16.05 13.31
N ASP A 695 1.98 -16.36 12.97
CA ASP A 695 0.82 -15.48 13.24
C ASP A 695 0.70 -15.17 14.73
N ILE A 696 0.13 -14.01 15.07
CA ILE A 696 -0.20 -13.67 16.45
C ILE A 696 -1.55 -14.31 16.82
N PRO A 697 -1.57 -15.25 17.78
CA PRO A 697 -2.77 -16.00 18.10
C PRO A 697 -3.83 -15.11 18.77
N LYS A 698 -5.02 -15.69 18.96
CA LYS A 698 -6.03 -15.10 19.85
C LYS A 698 -5.55 -15.21 21.30
N SER A 699 -5.26 -14.08 21.94
CA SER A 699 -4.82 -14.00 23.34
C SER A 699 -5.38 -12.76 24.04
N GLU A 700 -5.40 -12.75 25.37
CA GLU A 700 -5.90 -11.63 26.20
C GLU A 700 -4.98 -10.38 26.25
N GLY A 701 -4.13 -10.19 25.25
CA GLY A 701 -3.20 -9.04 25.15
C GLY A 701 -3.78 -7.87 24.34
N ASN A 702 -3.02 -6.76 24.28
CA ASN A 702 -3.37 -5.59 23.46
C ASN A 702 -3.45 -5.89 21.96
N LEU A 703 -2.76 -6.95 21.50
CA LEU A 703 -2.72 -7.39 20.12
C LEU A 703 -3.08 -8.88 20.03
N SER A 704 -3.98 -9.22 19.11
CA SER A 704 -4.45 -10.58 18.91
C SER A 704 -4.98 -10.82 17.50
N GLN A 705 -4.99 -12.09 17.08
CA GLN A 705 -5.57 -12.52 15.80
C GLN A 705 -4.97 -11.81 14.57
N ILE A 706 -3.65 -11.69 14.53
CA ILE A 706 -2.95 -11.03 13.43
C ILE A 706 -2.31 -12.08 12.55
N ARG A 707 -2.60 -12.04 11.25
CA ARG A 707 -1.98 -12.95 10.27
C ARG A 707 -0.78 -12.25 9.63
N LEU A 708 0.37 -12.90 9.67
CA LEU A 708 1.61 -12.34 9.14
C LEU A 708 1.93 -12.92 7.77
N PHE A 709 2.19 -12.03 6.83
CA PHE A 709 2.60 -12.33 5.47
C PHE A 709 3.98 -11.73 5.19
N GLY A 710 4.67 -12.26 4.20
CA GLY A 710 5.93 -11.74 3.69
C GLY A 710 6.08 -12.09 2.22
N PHE A 711 7.03 -11.45 1.56
CA PHE A 711 7.37 -11.77 0.19
C PHE A 711 8.23 -13.04 0.11
N GLU A 712 7.96 -13.90 -0.87
CA GLU A 712 8.66 -15.19 -1.00
C GLU A 712 10.15 -15.03 -1.32
N GLU A 713 10.54 -13.95 -1.98
CA GLU A 713 11.93 -13.59 -2.25
C GLU A 713 12.36 -12.36 -1.46
N ASN A 714 13.61 -12.37 -0.98
CA ASN A 714 14.20 -11.21 -0.32
C ASN A 714 15.66 -11.00 -0.75
N GLY A 715 15.92 -9.76 -1.18
CA GLY A 715 17.12 -9.33 -1.90
C GLY A 715 17.07 -9.68 -3.39
N TYR A 716 17.30 -8.67 -4.24
CA TYR A 716 17.44 -8.79 -5.69
C TYR A 716 18.83 -9.29 -6.12
#